data_AF-A0A251WIT4-F1
#
_entry.id   AF-A0A251WIT4-F1
#
_cell.length_a   1.000
_cell.length_b   1.000
_cell.length_c   1.000
_cell.angle_alpha   90.00
_cell.angle_beta   90.00
_cell.angle_gamma   90.00
#
_symmetry.space_group_name_H-M   'P 1'
#
loop_
_entity.id
_entity.type
_entity.pdbx_description
1 polymer ?
#
loop_
_entity_poly.entity_id
_entity_poly.type
_entity_poly.pdbx_seq_one_letter_code
_entity_poly.pdbx_strand_id
1 'polypeptide(L)'
;MMFPKLALLRRVSAIALATLLPALSIAPAYADLRPEPPSGICTNIEPLTQTDANVQALRRLAQRYGISAPVLQAKTLERIEFGQELGRIVNELFQKSLNGSIAVTSTDITTIDQLQQTFGRELQAAGRYPIEARFFRAPTAQEVTQLRSLLQKYAPQTPEAALPNNPTRPVFAKALGDFLTQLYKKLAADKKAPRPSNPDLVIIQQLESNYSPELAQQPNQDERLEARVATLQTQQFSTTTQLSGEVLFTGKDQLHTRLNGGMANVRVRPGSATASKPNAPKLSAPQTVLAPLPAPPPTGMPAPEPGRFSDRDRIHKPGTGNTENYNPIEENPFQRPTTAPLSTFSIDVDTASYSNTRRFITSGQVPPKDAVRIEELINYFPYRYPQPEGDRPFSVTTEVSQAPWNSKHQLVRIGLKGKQLQEVPPSNLVFLIDVSGSMGSPNKLPLVQRSLCLLTRQLTGRDRVTLVVYAGNAGLVLPPTPGDQKQKIMAAIEQLEAGGSTAGGQGIELAYKKAQESFIKGGNNRVILATDGDFNVGVSSDAELVRLIEQKRDKGIFLTVLGFGTGNYKDSKMEQLADKGNGNYAYIDTYNEAKKVLGTDLRGTLFTIAKDVKIQVEFNPSKVQAYRLIGYENRALRDQDFNDDRKDAGEIGAGHTVTALYEVIPTGVELDVKLPSIDDLKYQVPKADSTATSSPELMQVKLRYKQPTDSTSQLISQPVMAQSTSIEATSLDMQFATSVAMFGLVLRDSEFKGKASIQDVLALAKRSQGDDPEGYRQEFVQLVEQYRSLATSKPATNDR
;
A
#
# COMPACT_ATOMS: atom_id res chain seq x y z
N MET A 1 -52.48 -9.89 -64.82
CA MET A 1 -53.64 -9.29 -64.12
C MET A 1 -53.20 -8.84 -62.73
N MET A 2 -53.34 -7.54 -62.41
CA MET A 2 -53.58 -6.91 -61.08
C MET A 2 -52.59 -7.23 -59.93
N PHE A 3 -51.69 -6.36 -59.41
CA PHE A 3 -51.84 -5.09 -58.64
C PHE A 3 -53.06 -5.04 -57.68
N PRO A 4 -53.05 -4.37 -56.47
CA PRO A 4 -51.98 -3.70 -55.70
C PRO A 4 -52.05 -3.82 -54.12
N LYS A 5 -51.05 -3.23 -53.42
CA LYS A 5 -51.02 -2.41 -52.15
C LYS A 5 -52.09 -2.69 -51.05
N LEU A 6 -51.79 -2.87 -49.75
CA LEU A 6 -51.29 -1.91 -48.73
C LEU A 6 -51.00 -2.73 -47.43
N ALA A 7 -49.82 -2.69 -46.80
CA ALA A 7 -49.34 -1.76 -45.76
C ALA A 7 -49.47 -2.27 -44.29
N LEU A 8 -48.37 -2.13 -43.52
CA LEU A 8 -48.17 -2.39 -42.06
C LEU A 8 -48.17 -3.88 -41.62
N LEU A 9 -47.19 -4.44 -40.90
CA LEU A 9 -46.22 -3.89 -39.95
C LEU A 9 -44.91 -4.70 -39.98
N ARG A 10 -43.83 -3.96 -40.28
CA ARG A 10 -42.46 -4.21 -39.81
C ARG A 10 -42.38 -4.01 -38.29
N ARG A 11 -41.32 -4.56 -37.69
CA ARG A 11 -40.77 -4.32 -36.34
C ARG A 11 -41.32 -5.20 -35.21
N VAL A 12 -40.90 -6.46 -35.17
CA VAL A 12 -40.66 -7.12 -33.89
C VAL A 12 -39.36 -7.91 -34.02
N SER A 13 -38.53 -7.87 -32.97
CA SER A 13 -37.39 -8.77 -32.74
C SER A 13 -36.00 -8.41 -33.26
N ALA A 14 -35.69 -7.11 -33.45
CA ALA A 14 -34.30 -6.63 -33.46
C ALA A 14 -33.97 -5.68 -32.28
N ILE A 15 -34.97 -5.28 -31.48
CA ILE A 15 -34.81 -4.34 -30.35
C ILE A 15 -34.85 -5.08 -28.99
N ALA A 16 -35.31 -6.33 -28.96
CA ALA A 16 -35.41 -7.09 -27.71
C ALA A 16 -34.05 -7.56 -27.15
N LEU A 17 -33.01 -7.67 -27.97
CA LEU A 17 -31.69 -8.13 -27.50
C LEU A 17 -30.71 -6.99 -27.18
N ALA A 18 -30.96 -5.78 -27.69
CA ALA A 18 -30.14 -4.59 -27.42
C ALA A 18 -30.66 -3.74 -26.24
N THR A 19 -31.74 -4.15 -25.58
CA THR A 19 -32.36 -3.43 -24.45
C THR A 19 -32.22 -4.16 -23.11
N LEU A 20 -31.44 -5.25 -23.06
CA LEU A 20 -31.39 -6.18 -21.92
C LEU A 20 -30.12 -6.10 -21.04
N LEU A 21 -29.27 -5.07 -21.18
CA LEU A 21 -28.11 -4.83 -20.31
C LEU A 21 -27.98 -3.34 -19.98
N PRO A 22 -28.84 -2.81 -19.08
CA PRO A 22 -28.27 -1.93 -18.06
C PRO A 22 -29.04 -2.09 -16.73
N ALA A 23 -28.86 -3.21 -16.05
CA ALA A 23 -29.26 -3.33 -14.64
C ALA A 23 -28.27 -4.16 -13.80
N LEU A 24 -27.09 -4.48 -14.35
CA LEU A 24 -26.03 -5.24 -13.66
C LEU A 24 -24.62 -4.71 -13.95
N SER A 25 -24.50 -3.43 -14.35
CA SER A 25 -23.22 -2.74 -14.41
C SER A 25 -23.38 -1.32 -13.91
N ILE A 26 -23.01 -1.11 -12.65
CA ILE A 26 -22.44 0.18 -12.24
C ILE A 26 -20.95 0.09 -12.60
N ALA A 27 -20.68 0.25 -13.89
CA ALA A 27 -19.35 0.55 -14.41
C ALA A 27 -19.61 1.60 -15.51
N PRO A 28 -19.14 2.85 -15.35
CA PRO A 28 -19.37 3.85 -16.38
C PRO A 28 -18.57 3.46 -17.63
N ALA A 29 -19.28 3.36 -18.75
CA ALA A 29 -18.69 3.24 -20.06
C ALA A 29 -17.93 4.55 -20.38
N TYR A 30 -16.62 4.56 -20.14
CA TYR A 30 -15.68 5.52 -20.70
C TYR A 30 -15.03 4.85 -21.92
N ALA A 31 -15.59 5.10 -23.10
CA ALA A 31 -14.91 4.86 -24.36
C ALA A 31 -15.18 6.08 -25.24
N ASP A 32 -14.12 6.57 -25.88
CA ASP A 32 -14.05 7.72 -26.80
C ASP A 32 -13.96 9.12 -26.18
N LEU A 33 -12.81 9.38 -25.55
CA LEU A 33 -12.09 10.64 -25.76
C LEU A 33 -10.76 10.33 -26.45
N ARG A 34 -10.52 10.97 -27.59
CA ARG A 34 -9.27 10.88 -28.36
C ARG A 34 -8.07 11.19 -27.44
N PRO A 35 -6.91 10.52 -27.62
CA PRO A 35 -5.75 10.80 -26.79
C PRO A 35 -5.18 12.17 -27.14
N GLU A 36 -5.38 13.15 -26.27
CA GLU A 36 -4.38 14.20 -26.12
C GLU A 36 -3.10 13.57 -25.54
N PRO A 37 -1.90 14.04 -25.94
CA PRO A 37 -0.65 13.46 -25.48
C PRO A 37 -0.58 13.51 -23.94
N PRO A 38 -0.06 12.46 -23.27
CA PRO A 38 -0.04 12.42 -21.82
C PRO A 38 0.88 13.54 -21.29
N SER A 39 0.31 14.57 -20.68
CA SER A 39 1.01 15.36 -19.66
C SER A 39 1.36 14.41 -18.50
N GLY A 40 2.56 13.82 -18.55
CA GLY A 40 2.92 12.59 -17.84
C GLY A 40 2.94 12.66 -16.30
N ILE A 41 2.99 11.47 -15.68
CA ILE A 41 3.05 11.21 -14.23
C ILE A 41 4.15 12.02 -13.52
N CYS A 42 5.19 12.44 -14.25
CA CYS A 42 6.32 13.20 -13.76
C CYS A 42 6.24 14.71 -14.01
N THR A 43 5.20 15.19 -14.71
CA THR A 43 5.03 16.62 -15.07
C THR A 43 3.96 17.36 -14.27
N ASN A 44 3.01 16.66 -13.62
CA ASN A 44 1.94 17.26 -12.79
C ASN A 44 2.11 16.92 -11.30
N ILE A 45 3.18 17.38 -10.65
CA ILE A 45 3.41 17.14 -9.22
C ILE A 45 3.80 18.39 -8.42
N GLU A 46 3.60 19.59 -8.97
CA GLU A 46 3.73 20.79 -8.14
C GLU A 46 2.55 20.85 -7.16
N PRO A 47 2.81 20.99 -5.85
CA PRO A 47 1.75 21.14 -4.85
C PRO A 47 0.93 22.39 -5.16
N LEU A 48 -0.38 22.30 -4.98
CA LEU A 48 -1.26 23.45 -5.02
C LEU A 48 -0.97 24.31 -3.78
N THR A 49 -1.01 25.63 -3.95
CA THR A 49 -0.87 26.54 -2.81
C THR A 49 -2.24 26.82 -2.22
N GLN A 50 -2.28 27.30 -0.97
CA GLN A 50 -3.52 27.77 -0.35
C GLN A 50 -4.24 28.85 -1.18
N THR A 51 -3.49 29.58 -2.01
CA THR A 51 -3.95 30.63 -2.93
C THR A 51 -4.35 30.13 -4.31
N ASP A 52 -4.14 28.86 -4.65
CA ASP A 52 -4.53 28.29 -5.94
C ASP A 52 -6.03 28.46 -6.21
N ALA A 53 -6.39 28.84 -7.44
CA ALA A 53 -7.77 29.15 -7.81
C ALA A 53 -8.71 27.95 -7.62
N ASN A 54 -8.23 26.73 -7.86
CA ASN A 54 -9.01 25.50 -7.69
C ASN A 54 -9.18 25.16 -6.21
N VAL A 55 -8.14 25.35 -5.40
CA VAL A 55 -8.21 25.20 -3.93
C VAL A 55 -9.23 26.18 -3.34
N GLN A 56 -9.21 27.44 -3.78
CA GLN A 56 -10.20 28.43 -3.36
C GLN A 56 -11.63 28.11 -3.84
N ALA A 57 -11.78 27.59 -5.06
CA ALA A 57 -13.07 27.17 -5.60
C ALA A 57 -13.69 26.04 -4.76
N LEU A 58 -12.92 24.97 -4.49
CA LEU A 58 -13.38 23.85 -3.69
C LEU A 58 -13.65 24.25 -2.22
N ARG A 59 -12.82 25.15 -1.66
CA ARG A 59 -13.03 25.66 -0.29
C ARG A 59 -14.34 26.44 -0.18
N ARG A 60 -14.62 27.33 -1.14
CA ARG A 60 -15.88 28.08 -1.19
C ARG A 60 -17.08 27.15 -1.33
N LEU A 61 -16.94 26.10 -2.14
CA LEU A 61 -17.97 25.07 -2.30
C LEU A 61 -18.25 24.36 -0.96
N ALA A 62 -17.21 23.86 -0.28
CA ALA A 62 -17.34 23.19 1.01
C ALA A 62 -17.99 24.09 2.08
N GLN A 63 -17.55 25.35 2.18
CA GLN A 63 -18.10 26.33 3.11
C GLN A 63 -19.58 26.61 2.86
N ARG A 64 -19.98 26.78 1.59
CA ARG A 64 -21.38 27.07 1.22
C ARG A 64 -22.35 25.99 1.68
N TYR A 65 -21.91 24.73 1.64
CA TYR A 65 -22.74 23.57 1.95
C TYR A 65 -22.47 22.98 3.35
N GLY A 66 -21.70 23.68 4.19
CA GLY A 66 -21.42 23.27 5.57
C GLY A 66 -20.60 21.98 5.68
N ILE A 67 -19.71 21.73 4.71
CA ILE A 67 -18.82 20.57 4.68
C ILE A 67 -17.48 20.97 5.28
N SER A 68 -17.04 20.27 6.32
CA SER A 68 -15.72 20.49 6.92
C SER A 68 -14.64 20.08 5.92
N ALA A 69 -13.68 20.95 5.64
CA ALA A 69 -12.58 20.71 4.70
C ALA A 69 -11.24 21.24 5.23
N PRO A 70 -10.71 20.67 6.35
CA PRO A 70 -9.49 21.17 7.00
C PRO A 70 -8.25 20.99 6.11
N VAL A 71 -8.23 19.97 5.26
CA VAL A 71 -7.13 19.67 4.32
C VAL A 71 -6.88 20.85 3.38
N LEU A 72 -7.94 21.56 2.97
CA LEU A 72 -7.82 22.73 2.09
C LEU A 72 -7.20 23.95 2.78
N GLN A 73 -6.89 23.91 4.09
CA GLN A 73 -6.24 25.01 4.81
C GLN A 73 -4.71 24.93 4.81
N ALA A 74 -4.12 23.84 4.31
CA ALA A 74 -2.67 23.67 4.24
C ALA A 74 -2.02 24.76 3.37
N LYS A 75 -0.81 25.21 3.76
CA LYS A 75 -0.02 26.21 3.00
C LYS A 75 0.30 25.70 1.60
N THR A 76 0.65 24.43 1.52
CA THR A 76 0.86 23.63 0.31
C THR A 76 0.01 22.38 0.44
N LEU A 77 -0.67 22.01 -0.64
CA LEU A 77 -1.58 20.88 -0.71
C LEU A 77 -1.21 20.05 -1.93
N GLU A 78 -0.91 18.76 -1.73
CA GLU A 78 -0.57 17.91 -2.86
C GLU A 78 -1.77 17.75 -3.80
N ARG A 79 -1.52 17.66 -5.10
CA ARG A 79 -2.61 17.50 -6.08
C ARG A 79 -3.44 16.24 -5.81
N ILE A 80 -2.80 15.18 -5.31
CA ILE A 80 -3.50 13.93 -4.95
C ILE A 80 -4.39 14.10 -3.71
N GLU A 81 -3.92 14.85 -2.70
CA GLU A 81 -4.70 15.18 -1.49
C GLU A 81 -5.88 16.08 -1.87
N PHE A 82 -5.66 17.03 -2.79
CA PHE A 82 -6.73 17.81 -3.39
C PHE A 82 -7.74 16.92 -4.12
N GLY A 83 -7.30 15.94 -4.92
CA GLY A 83 -8.17 14.99 -5.60
C GLY A 83 -8.99 14.13 -4.63
N GLN A 84 -8.38 13.64 -3.55
CA GLN A 84 -9.06 12.90 -2.47
C GLN A 84 -10.14 13.76 -1.81
N GLU A 85 -9.78 15.00 -1.44
CA GLU A 85 -10.67 15.93 -0.76
C GLU A 85 -11.80 16.42 -1.68
N LEU A 86 -11.50 16.66 -2.95
CA LEU A 86 -12.49 16.94 -4.01
C LEU A 86 -13.50 15.80 -4.09
N GLY A 87 -13.03 14.55 -4.22
CA GLY A 87 -13.91 13.39 -4.31
C GLY A 87 -14.77 13.20 -3.05
N ARG A 88 -14.20 13.45 -1.86
CA ARG A 88 -14.93 13.38 -0.59
C ARG A 88 -16.03 14.44 -0.51
N ILE A 89 -15.70 15.71 -0.80
CA ILE A 89 -16.65 16.84 -0.77
C ILE A 89 -17.76 16.61 -1.79
N VAL A 90 -17.43 16.24 -3.03
CA VAL A 90 -18.42 16.02 -4.08
C VAL A 90 -19.34 14.84 -3.74
N ASN A 91 -18.83 13.76 -3.15
CA ASN A 91 -19.65 12.66 -2.68
C ASN A 91 -20.58 13.08 -1.53
N GLU A 92 -20.09 13.88 -0.58
CA GLU A 92 -20.93 14.37 0.53
C GLU A 92 -22.03 15.32 0.03
N LEU A 93 -21.72 16.22 -0.91
CA LEU A 93 -22.71 17.04 -1.62
C LEU A 93 -23.74 16.17 -2.32
N PHE A 94 -23.30 15.10 -2.99
CA PHE A 94 -24.17 14.19 -3.68
C PHE A 94 -25.14 13.51 -2.71
N GLN A 95 -24.66 12.96 -1.58
CA GLN A 95 -25.53 12.34 -0.57
C GLN A 95 -26.54 13.33 0.05
N LYS A 96 -26.09 14.56 0.36
CA LYS A 96 -26.98 15.62 0.87
C LYS A 96 -28.00 16.08 -0.19
N SER A 97 -27.64 16.04 -1.47
CA SER A 97 -28.56 16.35 -2.58
C SER A 97 -29.58 15.22 -2.78
N LEU A 98 -29.12 13.96 -2.72
CA LEU A 98 -29.95 12.77 -2.88
C LEU A 98 -31.06 12.68 -1.83
N ASN A 99 -30.75 12.96 -0.57
CA ASN A 99 -31.74 12.94 0.50
C ASN A 99 -32.56 14.25 0.62
N GLY A 100 -32.36 15.20 -0.30
CA GLY A 100 -33.09 16.47 -0.35
C GLY A 100 -32.69 17.50 0.71
N SER A 101 -31.60 17.29 1.45
CA SER A 101 -31.12 18.24 2.47
C SER A 101 -30.56 19.53 1.88
N ILE A 102 -30.06 19.48 0.63
CA ILE A 102 -29.54 20.65 -0.09
C ILE A 102 -30.01 20.67 -1.54
N ALA A 103 -29.96 21.85 -2.17
CA ALA A 103 -30.05 22.01 -3.61
C ALA A 103 -28.74 22.62 -4.13
N VAL A 104 -28.06 21.93 -5.04
CA VAL A 104 -26.80 22.43 -5.61
C VAL A 104 -27.11 23.46 -6.70
N THR A 105 -26.47 24.64 -6.64
CA THR A 105 -26.74 25.71 -7.62
C THR A 105 -26.14 25.37 -8.99
N SER A 106 -26.69 25.91 -10.08
CA SER A 106 -26.15 25.68 -11.43
C SER A 106 -24.68 26.10 -11.56
N THR A 107 -24.29 27.22 -10.95
CA THR A 107 -22.90 27.69 -10.91
C THR A 107 -21.97 26.70 -10.18
N ASP A 108 -22.44 26.12 -9.08
CA ASP A 108 -21.67 25.15 -8.32
C ASP A 108 -21.57 23.80 -9.05
N ILE A 109 -22.61 23.40 -9.78
CA ILE A 109 -22.56 22.21 -10.65
C ILE A 109 -21.48 22.38 -11.72
N THR A 110 -21.41 23.54 -12.38
CA THR A 110 -20.34 23.84 -13.35
C THR A 110 -18.96 23.83 -12.68
N THR A 111 -18.86 24.35 -11.47
CA THR A 111 -17.59 24.35 -10.70
C THR A 111 -17.17 22.92 -10.35
N ILE A 112 -18.10 22.07 -9.91
CA ILE A 112 -17.85 20.65 -9.63
C ILE A 112 -17.35 19.94 -10.89
N ASP A 113 -18.04 20.14 -12.02
CA ASP A 113 -17.67 19.52 -13.30
C ASP A 113 -16.27 19.95 -13.76
N GLN A 114 -15.97 21.25 -13.70
CA GLN A 114 -14.65 21.79 -14.03
C GLN A 114 -13.56 21.21 -13.13
N LEU A 115 -13.78 21.15 -11.81
CA LEU A 115 -12.81 20.58 -10.86
C LEU A 115 -12.59 19.09 -11.10
N GLN A 116 -13.66 18.31 -11.33
CA GLN A 116 -13.55 16.89 -11.63
C GLN A 116 -12.85 16.62 -12.96
N GLN A 117 -13.00 17.49 -13.96
CA GLN A 117 -12.26 17.40 -15.22
C GLN A 117 -10.78 17.76 -15.03
N THR A 118 -10.51 18.84 -14.30
CA THR A 118 -9.15 19.35 -14.06
C THR A 118 -8.31 18.37 -13.22
N PHE A 119 -8.94 17.70 -12.26
CA PHE A 119 -8.30 16.77 -11.32
C PHE A 119 -8.79 15.33 -11.49
N GLY A 120 -9.23 14.97 -12.70
CA GLY A 120 -9.80 13.65 -12.99
C GLY A 120 -8.80 12.52 -12.76
N ARG A 121 -7.51 12.75 -13.03
CA ARG A 121 -6.45 11.77 -12.79
C ARG A 121 -6.18 11.58 -11.30
N GLU A 122 -6.17 12.67 -10.54
CA GLU A 122 -6.00 12.64 -9.09
C GLU A 122 -7.19 11.98 -8.40
N LEU A 123 -8.42 12.21 -8.89
CA LEU A 123 -9.62 11.47 -8.45
C LEU A 123 -9.48 9.96 -8.71
N GLN A 124 -9.09 9.57 -9.92
CA GLN A 124 -8.90 8.16 -10.28
C GLN A 124 -7.79 7.51 -9.46
N ALA A 125 -6.65 8.19 -9.29
CA ALA A 125 -5.55 7.71 -8.47
C ALA A 125 -5.94 7.60 -6.99
N ALA A 126 -6.91 8.39 -6.53
CA ALA A 126 -7.52 8.30 -5.19
C ALA A 126 -8.60 7.22 -5.08
N GLY A 127 -8.86 6.42 -6.13
CA GLY A 127 -9.93 5.43 -6.15
C GLY A 127 -11.34 6.04 -6.12
N ARG A 128 -11.48 7.30 -6.55
CA ARG A 128 -12.75 8.03 -6.62
C ARG A 128 -13.16 8.19 -8.09
N TYR A 129 -14.46 8.12 -8.34
CA TYR A 129 -15.02 8.35 -9.67
C TYR A 129 -15.76 9.69 -9.71
N PRO A 130 -15.62 10.48 -10.79
CA PRO A 130 -16.42 11.69 -10.98
C PRO A 130 -17.92 11.39 -10.93
N ILE A 131 -18.67 12.24 -10.23
CA ILE A 131 -20.14 12.20 -10.20
C ILE A 131 -20.64 13.14 -11.29
N GLU A 132 -21.48 12.62 -12.19
CA GLU A 132 -21.96 13.41 -13.32
C GLU A 132 -22.83 14.60 -12.89
N ALA A 133 -22.61 15.76 -13.52
CA ALA A 133 -23.35 16.99 -13.28
C ALA A 133 -24.88 16.82 -13.34
N ARG A 134 -25.37 15.91 -14.19
CA ARG A 134 -26.80 15.61 -14.34
C ARG A 134 -27.46 15.07 -13.06
N PHE A 135 -26.68 14.53 -12.13
CA PHE A 135 -27.20 14.02 -10.86
C PHE A 135 -27.39 15.08 -9.78
N PHE A 136 -26.88 16.30 -10.00
CA PHE A 136 -27.05 17.43 -9.08
C PHE A 136 -28.15 18.40 -9.53
N ARG A 137 -28.50 18.41 -10.82
CA ARG A 137 -29.46 19.37 -11.37
C ARG A 137 -30.91 19.05 -10.98
N ALA A 138 -31.71 20.10 -10.85
CA ALA A 138 -33.16 20.00 -10.73
C ALA A 138 -33.80 19.38 -12.00
N PRO A 139 -35.01 18.81 -11.88
CA PRO A 139 -35.79 18.36 -13.03
C PRO A 139 -36.05 19.47 -14.03
N THR A 140 -35.90 19.20 -15.33
CA THR A 140 -36.24 20.19 -16.35
C THR A 140 -37.75 20.28 -16.53
N ALA A 141 -38.25 21.43 -17.01
CA ALA A 141 -39.66 21.58 -17.37
C ALA A 141 -40.12 20.52 -18.40
N GLN A 142 -39.22 20.10 -19.29
CA GLN A 142 -39.49 19.02 -20.25
C GLN A 142 -39.67 17.67 -19.55
N GLU A 143 -38.79 17.31 -18.61
CA GLU A 143 -38.90 16.06 -17.85
C GLU A 143 -40.17 16.01 -17.00
N VAL A 144 -40.58 17.14 -16.41
CA VAL A 144 -41.86 17.29 -15.68
C VAL A 144 -43.05 17.06 -16.59
N THR A 145 -43.08 17.71 -17.76
CA THR A 145 -44.15 17.52 -18.75
C THR A 145 -44.18 16.08 -19.28
N GLN A 146 -43.03 15.48 -19.52
CA GLN A 146 -42.89 14.10 -19.99
C GLN A 146 -43.45 13.10 -18.96
N LEU A 147 -43.07 13.21 -17.69
CA LEU A 147 -43.58 12.33 -16.64
C LEU A 147 -45.10 12.51 -16.44
N ARG A 148 -45.62 13.74 -16.51
CA ARG A 148 -47.07 14.01 -16.47
C ARG A 148 -47.81 13.35 -17.62
N SER A 149 -47.27 13.44 -18.84
CA SER A 149 -47.88 12.79 -20.01
C SER A 149 -47.92 11.26 -19.84
N LEU A 150 -46.85 10.66 -19.31
CA LEU A 150 -46.80 9.22 -19.03
C LEU A 150 -47.80 8.81 -17.93
N LEU A 151 -47.90 9.59 -16.85
CA LEU A 151 -48.88 9.37 -15.78
C LEU A 151 -50.32 9.42 -16.32
N GLN A 152 -50.65 10.42 -17.14
CA GLN A 152 -51.98 10.55 -17.73
C GLN A 152 -52.33 9.37 -18.66
N LYS A 153 -51.36 8.92 -19.47
CA LYS A 153 -51.58 7.83 -20.44
C LYS A 153 -51.72 6.45 -19.78
N TYR A 154 -50.88 6.14 -18.78
CA TYR A 154 -50.73 4.77 -18.27
C TYR A 154 -51.16 4.59 -16.80
N ALA A 155 -51.30 5.68 -16.05
CA ALA A 155 -51.68 5.67 -14.65
C ALA A 155 -52.69 6.78 -14.27
N PRO A 156 -53.82 6.94 -15.00
CA PRO A 156 -54.76 8.05 -14.83
C PRO A 156 -55.50 8.07 -13.49
N GLN A 157 -55.51 6.95 -12.76
CA GLN A 157 -56.09 6.82 -11.42
C GLN A 157 -55.12 7.21 -10.30
N THR A 158 -53.87 7.52 -10.65
CA THR A 158 -52.90 8.09 -9.71
C THR A 158 -53.29 9.55 -9.52
N PRO A 159 -53.58 10.05 -8.31
CA PRO A 159 -53.99 11.42 -8.12
C PRO A 159 -52.95 12.36 -8.74
N GLU A 160 -53.41 13.18 -9.69
CA GLU A 160 -52.65 14.22 -10.41
C GLU A 160 -51.94 15.21 -9.45
N ALA A 161 -52.28 15.16 -8.15
CA ALA A 161 -51.81 16.01 -7.07
C ALA A 161 -50.36 15.78 -6.60
N ALA A 162 -49.66 14.70 -7.01
CA ALA A 162 -48.36 14.37 -6.38
C ALA A 162 -47.10 14.94 -7.04
N LEU A 163 -47.18 15.52 -8.26
CA LEU A 163 -46.01 16.12 -8.93
C LEU A 163 -46.13 17.66 -9.04
N PRO A 164 -45.49 18.43 -8.13
CA PRO A 164 -45.44 19.89 -8.18
C PRO A 164 -44.98 20.43 -9.54
N ASN A 165 -45.34 21.68 -9.86
CA ASN A 165 -44.88 22.35 -11.09
C ASN A 165 -43.36 22.53 -11.15
N ASN A 166 -42.72 22.67 -9.99
CA ASN A 166 -41.28 22.75 -9.86
C ASN A 166 -40.83 21.76 -8.78
N PRO A 167 -40.87 20.45 -9.07
CA PRO A 167 -40.58 19.43 -8.06
C PRO A 167 -39.10 19.43 -7.73
N THR A 168 -38.77 19.24 -6.46
CA THR A 168 -37.39 18.90 -6.10
C THR A 168 -37.04 17.55 -6.71
N ARG A 169 -35.74 17.32 -6.92
CA ARG A 169 -35.24 16.09 -7.53
C ARG A 169 -35.71 14.82 -6.80
N PRO A 170 -35.68 14.72 -5.45
CA PRO A 170 -36.22 13.55 -4.74
C PRO A 170 -37.73 13.38 -4.91
N VAL A 171 -38.50 14.47 -4.94
CA VAL A 171 -39.95 14.43 -5.16
C VAL A 171 -40.29 13.93 -6.57
N PHE A 172 -39.56 14.41 -7.58
CA PHE A 172 -39.69 13.94 -8.95
C PHE A 172 -39.34 12.46 -9.07
N ALA A 173 -38.20 12.05 -8.51
CA ALA A 173 -37.76 10.66 -8.56
C ALA A 173 -38.72 9.71 -7.85
N LYS A 174 -39.31 10.13 -6.72
CA LYS A 174 -40.37 9.36 -6.05
C LYS A 174 -41.58 9.17 -6.96
N ALA A 175 -42.07 10.23 -7.59
CA ALA A 175 -43.18 10.15 -8.52
C ALA A 175 -42.88 9.24 -9.73
N LEU A 176 -41.65 9.31 -10.26
CA LEU A 176 -41.18 8.42 -11.32
C LEU A 176 -41.16 6.96 -10.85
N GLY A 177 -40.61 6.69 -9.67
CA GLY A 177 -40.54 5.33 -9.13
C GLY A 177 -41.92 4.73 -8.88
N ASP A 178 -42.84 5.51 -8.29
CA ASP A 178 -44.23 5.10 -8.07
C ASP A 178 -44.96 4.82 -9.40
N PHE A 179 -44.71 5.63 -10.43
CA PHE A 179 -45.21 5.41 -11.79
C PHE A 179 -44.68 4.09 -12.37
N LEU A 180 -43.37 3.84 -12.30
CA LEU A 180 -42.74 2.64 -12.85
C LEU A 180 -43.29 1.37 -12.17
N THR A 181 -43.40 1.36 -10.85
CA THR A 181 -43.97 0.24 -10.09
C THR A 181 -45.39 -0.06 -10.54
N GLN A 182 -46.25 0.96 -10.66
CA GLN A 182 -47.63 0.78 -11.14
C GLN A 182 -47.69 0.30 -12.59
N LEU A 183 -46.86 0.86 -13.47
CA LEU A 183 -46.80 0.47 -14.87
C LEU A 183 -46.43 -1.01 -15.00
N TYR A 184 -45.37 -1.46 -14.35
CA TYR A 184 -44.94 -2.85 -14.39
C TYR A 184 -45.98 -3.79 -13.77
N LYS A 185 -46.61 -3.41 -12.65
CA LYS A 185 -47.72 -4.20 -12.07
C LYS A 185 -48.91 -4.37 -13.03
N LYS A 186 -49.34 -3.30 -13.71
CA LYS A 186 -50.44 -3.36 -14.68
C LYS A 186 -50.10 -4.23 -15.89
N LEU A 187 -48.87 -4.09 -16.41
CA LEU A 187 -48.40 -4.89 -17.55
C LEU A 187 -48.29 -6.38 -17.20
N ALA A 188 -47.97 -6.71 -15.95
CA ALA A 188 -47.97 -8.09 -15.46
C ALA A 188 -49.39 -8.65 -15.25
N ALA A 189 -50.32 -7.84 -14.73
CA ALA A 189 -51.66 -8.28 -14.34
C ALA A 189 -52.65 -8.41 -15.51
N ASP A 190 -52.57 -7.54 -16.53
CA ASP A 190 -53.50 -7.54 -17.66
C ASP A 190 -52.76 -7.56 -19.01
N LYS A 191 -52.90 -8.67 -19.74
CA LYS A 191 -52.30 -8.85 -21.08
C LYS A 191 -52.86 -7.88 -22.13
N LYS A 192 -54.02 -7.26 -21.88
CA LYS A 192 -54.65 -6.24 -22.74
C LYS A 192 -54.33 -4.81 -22.29
N ALA A 193 -53.56 -4.61 -21.22
CA ALA A 193 -53.15 -3.29 -20.77
C ALA A 193 -52.41 -2.53 -21.90
N PRO A 194 -52.68 -1.23 -22.08
CA PRO A 194 -52.00 -0.42 -23.09
C PRO A 194 -50.51 -0.37 -22.81
N ARG A 195 -49.70 -0.89 -23.75
CA ARG A 195 -48.24 -0.90 -23.65
C ARG A 195 -47.67 0.49 -23.98
N PRO A 196 -46.56 0.89 -23.33
CA PRO A 196 -45.81 2.07 -23.73
C PRO A 196 -45.46 2.04 -25.22
N SER A 197 -45.71 3.14 -25.92
CA SER A 197 -45.27 3.28 -27.33
C SER A 197 -43.74 3.38 -27.41
N ASN A 198 -43.14 3.17 -28.59
CA ASN A 198 -41.68 3.33 -28.74
C ASN A 198 -41.17 4.71 -28.28
N PRO A 199 -41.82 5.84 -28.62
CA PRO A 199 -41.46 7.15 -28.06
C PRO A 199 -41.57 7.21 -26.53
N ASP A 200 -42.62 6.62 -25.95
CA ASP A 200 -42.80 6.62 -24.49
C ASP A 200 -41.74 5.76 -23.78
N LEU A 201 -41.30 4.64 -24.39
CA LEU A 201 -40.20 3.82 -23.88
C LEU A 201 -38.87 4.57 -23.83
N VAL A 202 -38.57 5.36 -24.86
CA VAL A 202 -37.35 6.19 -24.88
C VAL A 202 -37.38 7.22 -23.77
N ILE A 203 -38.54 7.85 -23.52
CA ILE A 203 -38.73 8.78 -22.40
C ILE A 203 -38.55 8.07 -21.07
N ILE A 204 -39.16 6.89 -20.89
CA ILE A 204 -39.02 6.09 -19.67
C ILE A 204 -37.56 5.74 -19.41
N GLN A 205 -36.83 5.24 -20.42
CA GLN A 205 -35.41 4.91 -20.31
C GLN A 205 -34.55 6.13 -19.95
N GLN A 206 -34.83 7.27 -20.58
CA GLN A 206 -34.13 8.51 -20.30
C GLN A 206 -34.35 8.97 -18.84
N LEU A 207 -35.60 8.92 -18.36
CA LEU A 207 -35.93 9.27 -16.99
C LEU A 207 -35.35 8.26 -15.98
N GLU A 208 -35.44 6.96 -16.24
CA GLU A 208 -34.79 5.92 -15.42
C GLU A 208 -33.28 6.15 -15.32
N SER A 209 -32.62 6.50 -16.43
CA SER A 209 -31.18 6.80 -16.44
C SER A 209 -30.85 8.07 -15.65
N ASN A 210 -31.58 9.15 -15.92
CA ASN A 210 -31.33 10.46 -15.31
C ASN A 210 -31.56 10.48 -13.79
N TYR A 211 -32.44 9.63 -13.25
CA TYR A 211 -32.83 9.58 -11.84
C TYR A 211 -32.48 8.22 -11.18
N SER A 212 -31.56 7.47 -11.79
CA SER A 212 -31.16 6.15 -11.31
C SER A 212 -30.66 6.12 -9.86
N PRO A 213 -29.88 7.10 -9.36
CA PRO A 213 -29.42 7.07 -7.98
C PRO A 213 -30.56 7.17 -6.96
N GLU A 214 -31.53 8.05 -7.21
CA GLU A 214 -32.70 8.22 -6.33
C GLU A 214 -33.61 6.99 -6.38
N LEU A 215 -33.84 6.43 -7.58
CA LEU A 215 -34.65 5.23 -7.76
C LEU A 215 -34.06 4.04 -6.97
N ALA A 216 -32.74 3.92 -6.92
CA ALA A 216 -32.02 2.87 -6.20
C ALA A 216 -32.11 2.99 -4.66
N GLN A 217 -32.62 4.08 -4.11
CA GLN A 217 -32.78 4.26 -2.65
C GLN A 217 -34.24 4.14 -2.19
N GLN A 218 -35.18 3.91 -3.10
CA GLN A 218 -36.59 3.90 -2.76
C GLN A 218 -37.01 2.59 -2.06
N PRO A 219 -37.89 2.65 -1.04
CA PRO A 219 -38.35 1.46 -0.32
C PRO A 219 -39.06 0.43 -1.20
N ASN A 220 -39.63 0.86 -2.34
CA ASN A 220 -40.33 -0.01 -3.28
C ASN A 220 -39.42 -0.59 -4.39
N GLN A 221 -38.09 -0.52 -4.24
CA GLN A 221 -37.15 -1.04 -5.24
C GLN A 221 -37.35 -2.54 -5.50
N ASP A 222 -37.46 -3.35 -4.45
CA ASP A 222 -37.62 -4.80 -4.57
C ASP A 222 -38.95 -5.14 -5.25
N GLU A 223 -40.04 -4.48 -4.82
CA GLU A 223 -41.36 -4.63 -5.43
C GLU A 223 -41.36 -4.22 -6.92
N ARG A 224 -40.61 -3.18 -7.29
CA ARG A 224 -40.46 -2.73 -8.68
C ARG A 224 -39.66 -3.73 -9.51
N LEU A 225 -38.61 -4.32 -8.95
CA LEU A 225 -37.82 -5.37 -9.59
C LEU A 225 -38.67 -6.64 -9.79
N GLU A 226 -39.41 -7.06 -8.78
CA GLU A 226 -40.34 -8.20 -8.85
C GLU A 226 -41.42 -7.99 -9.91
N ALA A 227 -42.07 -6.82 -9.93
CA ALA A 227 -43.09 -6.50 -10.94
C ALA A 227 -42.52 -6.49 -12.37
N ARG A 228 -41.28 -6.01 -12.52
CA ARG A 228 -40.57 -6.02 -13.82
C ARG A 228 -40.22 -7.43 -14.25
N VAL A 229 -39.74 -8.28 -13.33
CA VAL A 229 -39.47 -9.71 -13.60
C VAL A 229 -40.76 -10.46 -13.96
N ALA A 230 -41.85 -10.23 -13.23
CA ALA A 230 -43.15 -10.82 -13.53
C ALA A 230 -43.67 -10.40 -14.91
N THR A 231 -43.48 -9.14 -15.30
CA THR A 231 -43.81 -8.65 -16.64
C THR A 231 -42.99 -9.35 -17.72
N LEU A 232 -41.69 -9.57 -17.49
CA LEU A 232 -40.83 -10.29 -18.43
C LEU A 232 -41.26 -11.76 -18.56
N GLN A 233 -41.61 -12.41 -17.45
CA GLN A 233 -42.08 -13.80 -17.43
C GLN A 233 -43.43 -13.97 -18.14
N THR A 234 -44.38 -13.06 -17.95
CA THR A 234 -45.69 -13.11 -18.64
C THR A 234 -45.58 -12.84 -20.14
N GLN A 235 -44.51 -12.15 -20.57
CA GLN A 235 -44.20 -11.88 -21.98
C GLN A 235 -43.31 -12.95 -22.63
N GLN A 236 -42.66 -13.83 -21.86
CA GLN A 236 -41.69 -14.82 -22.37
C GLN A 236 -42.26 -16.20 -22.75
N PHE A 237 -43.57 -16.43 -22.71
CA PHE A 237 -44.14 -17.64 -23.32
C PHE A 237 -44.60 -17.40 -24.76
N SER A 238 -43.62 -17.41 -25.68
CA SER A 238 -43.80 -17.93 -27.03
C SER A 238 -42.57 -18.78 -27.37
N THR A 239 -42.64 -20.08 -27.08
CA THR A 239 -41.55 -21.06 -27.30
C THR A 239 -41.54 -21.62 -28.73
N THR A 240 -41.78 -20.80 -29.75
CA THR A 240 -41.54 -21.15 -31.16
C THR A 240 -41.19 -19.90 -31.98
N THR A 241 -39.94 -19.47 -31.93
CA THR A 241 -39.37 -18.66 -33.01
C THR A 241 -37.95 -19.12 -33.24
N GLN A 242 -37.74 -19.85 -34.35
CA GLN A 242 -36.40 -20.19 -34.84
C GLN A 242 -35.75 -18.92 -35.38
N LEU A 243 -34.67 -18.47 -34.74
CA LEU A 243 -33.78 -17.47 -35.34
C LEU A 243 -32.81 -18.20 -36.28
N SER A 244 -32.85 -17.86 -37.57
CA SER A 244 -31.82 -18.28 -38.54
C SER A 244 -30.91 -17.08 -38.78
N GLY A 245 -29.62 -17.22 -38.49
CA GLY A 245 -28.59 -16.21 -38.74
C GLY A 245 -27.36 -16.85 -39.36
N GLU A 246 -26.85 -16.26 -40.43
CA GLU A 246 -25.65 -16.67 -41.13
C GLU A 246 -24.46 -15.85 -40.60
N VAL A 247 -23.38 -16.49 -40.17
CA VAL A 247 -22.17 -15.82 -39.66
C VAL A 247 -21.02 -16.08 -40.64
N LEU A 248 -20.52 -15.01 -41.25
CA LEU A 248 -19.28 -15.00 -42.04
C LEU A 248 -18.12 -14.56 -41.14
N PHE A 249 -17.12 -15.43 -40.96
CA PHE A 249 -15.88 -15.08 -40.25
C PHE A 249 -14.81 -14.60 -41.23
N THR A 250 -14.22 -13.44 -40.95
CA THR A 250 -12.90 -13.05 -41.45
C THR A 250 -11.94 -13.06 -40.25
N GLY A 251 -10.82 -13.80 -40.34
CA GLY A 251 -9.86 -14.03 -39.24
C GLY A 251 -9.11 -12.75 -38.82
N LYS A 252 -8.37 -12.67 -37.72
CA LYS A 252 -7.76 -13.67 -36.82
C LYS A 252 -7.91 -13.16 -35.38
N ASP A 253 -8.41 -14.00 -34.47
CA ASP A 253 -7.84 -14.20 -33.12
C ASP A 253 -8.64 -15.29 -32.41
N GLN A 254 -7.91 -16.21 -31.78
CA GLN A 254 -8.47 -17.39 -31.12
C GLN A 254 -9.02 -17.02 -29.74
N LEU A 255 -10.33 -17.16 -29.56
CA LEU A 255 -10.98 -17.10 -28.24
C LEU A 255 -11.50 -18.48 -27.86
N HIS A 256 -10.92 -19.02 -26.78
CA HIS A 256 -11.44 -20.19 -26.08
C HIS A 256 -12.61 -19.75 -25.18
N THR A 257 -13.81 -20.27 -25.44
CA THR A 257 -14.93 -20.20 -24.49
C THR A 257 -15.49 -21.60 -24.24
N ARG A 258 -15.37 -22.09 -22.99
CA ARG A 258 -16.12 -23.25 -22.49
C ARG A 258 -17.53 -22.77 -22.09
N LEU A 259 -18.56 -23.33 -22.71
CA LEU A 259 -19.94 -23.27 -22.22
C LEU A 259 -20.31 -24.63 -21.63
N ASN A 260 -20.67 -24.65 -20.34
CA ASN A 260 -21.28 -25.80 -19.68
C ASN A 260 -22.81 -25.66 -19.76
N GLY A 261 -23.48 -26.61 -20.41
CA GLY A 261 -24.92 -26.87 -20.27
C GLY A 261 -25.74 -26.91 -21.57
N GLY A 262 -26.16 -28.12 -21.97
CA GLY A 262 -27.27 -28.36 -22.91
C GLY A 262 -26.88 -28.62 -24.38
N MET A 263 -27.25 -29.79 -24.91
CA MET A 263 -26.87 -30.28 -26.24
C MET A 263 -27.32 -29.36 -27.40
N ALA A 264 -26.36 -28.94 -28.23
CA ALA A 264 -26.62 -28.42 -29.58
C ALA A 264 -25.82 -29.26 -30.59
N ASN A 265 -26.52 -29.93 -31.51
CA ASN A 265 -25.89 -30.66 -32.62
C ASN A 265 -25.42 -29.65 -33.68
N VAL A 266 -24.11 -29.45 -33.79
CA VAL A 266 -23.50 -28.68 -34.87
C VAL A 266 -23.08 -29.64 -35.98
N ARG A 267 -23.70 -29.52 -37.16
CA ARG A 267 -23.33 -30.27 -38.37
C ARG A 267 -22.44 -29.39 -39.25
N VAL A 268 -21.14 -29.69 -39.28
CA VAL A 268 -20.20 -29.04 -40.20
C VAL A 268 -20.21 -29.78 -41.54
N ARG A 269 -20.50 -29.08 -42.64
CA ARG A 269 -20.24 -29.55 -44.01
C ARG A 269 -18.98 -28.86 -44.54
N PRO A 270 -17.89 -29.59 -44.85
CA PRO A 270 -16.81 -29.04 -45.63
C PRO A 270 -17.15 -29.10 -47.13
N GLY A 271 -16.96 -27.98 -47.83
CA GLY A 271 -17.05 -27.88 -49.29
C GLY A 271 -15.90 -28.64 -49.96
N SER A 272 -16.24 -29.40 -51.00
CA SER A 272 -15.33 -30.19 -51.82
C SER A 272 -14.62 -29.35 -52.89
N ALA A 273 -13.32 -29.59 -53.08
CA ALA A 273 -12.64 -29.48 -54.37
C ALA A 273 -11.46 -30.48 -54.46
N THR A 274 -11.78 -31.65 -55.04
CA THR A 274 -11.00 -32.56 -55.90
C THR A 274 -9.46 -32.65 -55.89
N ALA A 275 -9.01 -33.86 -55.50
CA ALA A 275 -8.12 -34.82 -56.20
C ALA A 275 -6.63 -34.51 -56.49
N SER A 276 -5.72 -35.28 -55.86
CA SER A 276 -5.02 -36.44 -56.46
C SER A 276 -3.96 -37.05 -55.50
N LYS A 277 -3.88 -38.39 -55.48
CA LYS A 277 -2.79 -39.23 -54.91
C LYS A 277 -1.82 -39.59 -56.08
N PRO A 278 -0.58 -40.12 -55.91
CA PRO A 278 -0.22 -41.16 -54.91
C PRO A 278 1.25 -41.23 -54.39
N ASN A 279 1.47 -42.24 -53.54
CA ASN A 279 2.69 -43.04 -53.27
C ASN A 279 3.59 -42.74 -52.04
N ALA A 280 3.81 -43.82 -51.28
CA ALA A 280 4.79 -44.00 -50.20
C ALA A 280 6.20 -44.31 -50.77
N PRO A 281 7.28 -44.30 -49.94
CA PRO A 281 7.61 -45.51 -49.17
C PRO A 281 8.21 -45.28 -47.75
N LYS A 282 8.31 -46.40 -47.01
CA LYS A 282 8.95 -46.61 -45.69
C LYS A 282 10.49 -46.50 -45.75
N LEU A 283 11.15 -46.02 -44.68
CA LEU A 283 12.49 -46.44 -44.19
C LEU A 283 12.66 -45.91 -42.74
N SER A 284 12.59 -46.76 -41.70
CA SER A 284 13.69 -47.39 -40.92
C SER A 284 14.67 -46.42 -40.26
N ALA A 285 14.68 -46.46 -38.92
CA ALA A 285 15.66 -45.83 -38.03
C ALA A 285 16.90 -46.72 -37.83
N PRO A 286 18.03 -46.16 -37.36
CA PRO A 286 19.02 -46.89 -36.59
C PRO A 286 19.07 -46.42 -35.12
N GLN A 287 19.19 -47.43 -34.25
CA GLN A 287 19.47 -47.32 -32.81
C GLN A 287 20.97 -47.17 -32.54
N THR A 288 21.34 -46.54 -31.41
CA THR A 288 22.28 -46.98 -30.34
C THR A 288 22.77 -45.74 -29.55
N VAL A 289 23.11 -45.69 -28.26
CA VAL A 289 23.07 -46.53 -27.04
C VAL A 289 23.36 -45.55 -25.89
N LEU A 290 22.72 -45.69 -24.71
CA LEU A 290 23.27 -45.17 -23.44
C LEU A 290 22.79 -46.05 -22.27
N ALA A 291 23.70 -46.27 -21.32
CA ALA A 291 23.74 -47.31 -20.29
C ALA A 291 22.80 -47.07 -19.07
N PRO A 292 22.57 -48.08 -18.19
CA PRO A 292 21.47 -48.09 -17.22
C PRO A 292 21.82 -47.59 -15.81
N LEU A 293 20.81 -47.09 -15.09
CA LEU A 293 20.81 -46.75 -13.66
C LEU A 293 20.20 -47.88 -12.79
N PRO A 294 20.55 -47.98 -11.48
CA PRO A 294 20.23 -49.13 -10.63
C PRO A 294 18.82 -49.12 -9.99
N ALA A 295 18.41 -50.30 -9.49
CA ALA A 295 17.06 -50.71 -9.09
C ALA A 295 16.56 -50.19 -7.71
N PRO A 296 15.23 -50.19 -7.46
CA PRO A 296 14.63 -49.83 -6.17
C PRO A 296 14.41 -51.05 -5.23
N PRO A 297 14.26 -50.83 -3.91
CA PRO A 297 14.02 -51.89 -2.90
C PRO A 297 12.54 -52.32 -2.80
N PRO A 298 12.22 -53.47 -2.16
CA PRO A 298 10.95 -54.16 -2.30
C PRO A 298 9.84 -53.70 -1.33
N THR A 299 8.60 -53.87 -1.78
CA THR A 299 7.32 -53.65 -1.10
C THR A 299 6.94 -54.77 -0.13
N GLY A 300 6.31 -54.42 1.00
CA GLY A 300 5.46 -55.34 1.76
C GLY A 300 4.90 -54.76 3.07
N MET A 301 3.62 -54.37 3.10
CA MET A 301 2.61 -54.63 4.16
C MET A 301 1.27 -53.91 3.85
N PRO A 302 0.13 -54.35 4.45
CA PRO A 302 -1.18 -54.42 3.77
C PRO A 302 -2.07 -53.17 3.90
N ALA A 303 -3.06 -53.08 3.00
CA ALA A 303 -4.04 -52.00 2.90
C ALA A 303 -5.16 -52.09 3.97
N PRO A 304 -5.62 -50.97 4.56
CA PRO A 304 -6.85 -50.92 5.34
C PRO A 304 -8.08 -50.58 4.46
N GLU A 305 -9.23 -51.13 4.85
CA GLU A 305 -10.55 -50.99 4.22
C GLU A 305 -11.13 -49.55 4.25
N PRO A 306 -12.09 -49.23 3.35
CA PRO A 306 -12.59 -47.87 3.14
C PRO A 306 -13.62 -47.43 4.19
N GLY A 307 -13.22 -46.48 5.04
CA GLY A 307 -14.10 -45.70 5.91
C GLY A 307 -14.81 -44.56 5.17
N ARG A 308 -16.10 -44.39 5.48
CA ARG A 308 -17.05 -43.40 4.95
C ARG A 308 -16.49 -41.98 4.82
N PHE A 309 -16.56 -41.41 3.62
CA PHE A 309 -16.38 -39.98 3.38
C PHE A 309 -17.55 -39.19 3.95
N SER A 310 -17.28 -38.29 4.90
CA SER A 310 -18.18 -37.21 5.27
C SER A 310 -17.88 -35.98 4.41
N ASP A 311 -18.94 -35.28 4.01
CA ASP A 311 -18.96 -34.04 3.24
C ASP A 311 -18.03 -32.94 3.81
N ARG A 312 -16.75 -32.91 3.39
CA ARG A 312 -15.86 -31.76 3.64
C ARG A 312 -15.05 -31.25 2.46
N ASP A 313 -15.18 -31.82 1.27
CA ASP A 313 -14.57 -31.24 0.06
C ASP A 313 -15.57 -30.35 -0.69
N ARG A 314 -15.90 -29.22 -0.08
CA ARG A 314 -16.30 -28.05 -0.86
C ARG A 314 -15.04 -27.48 -1.50
N ILE A 315 -15.00 -27.57 -2.83
CA ILE A 315 -14.11 -26.83 -3.73
C ILE A 315 -13.85 -25.43 -3.17
N HIS A 316 -12.65 -25.22 -2.61
CA HIS A 316 -12.17 -23.91 -2.21
C HIS A 316 -12.00 -23.10 -3.50
N LYS A 317 -12.86 -22.09 -3.71
CA LYS A 317 -12.53 -21.00 -4.64
C LYS A 317 -11.18 -20.40 -4.19
N PRO A 318 -10.29 -19.96 -5.09
CA PRO A 318 -9.13 -19.19 -4.67
C PRO A 318 -9.67 -17.92 -4.01
N GLY A 319 -9.57 -17.86 -2.69
CA GLY A 319 -9.91 -16.66 -1.96
C GLY A 319 -9.00 -15.55 -2.43
N THR A 320 -9.55 -14.37 -2.58
CA THR A 320 -8.80 -13.11 -2.47
C THR A 320 -8.24 -13.03 -1.04
N GLY A 321 -7.21 -13.82 -0.76
CA GLY A 321 -6.56 -13.92 0.55
C GLY A 321 -5.40 -12.94 0.64
N ASN A 322 -5.32 -12.21 1.74
CA ASN A 322 -4.12 -11.47 2.11
C ASN A 322 -2.97 -12.48 2.33
N THR A 323 -1.83 -12.28 1.65
CA THR A 323 -0.64 -13.13 1.77
C THR A 323 0.56 -12.38 2.35
N GLU A 324 0.34 -11.22 2.98
CA GLU A 324 1.37 -10.49 3.68
C GLU A 324 2.04 -11.34 4.78
N ASN A 325 3.34 -11.17 4.96
CA ASN A 325 4.14 -11.99 5.89
C ASN A 325 5.09 -11.12 6.72
N TYR A 326 5.17 -11.43 8.02
CA TYR A 326 6.00 -10.77 9.03
C TYR A 326 6.70 -11.83 9.87
N ASN A 327 7.94 -11.57 10.28
CA ASN A 327 8.64 -12.49 11.17
C ASN A 327 8.10 -12.36 12.60
N PRO A 328 7.88 -13.47 13.33
CA PRO A 328 7.53 -13.41 14.74
C PRO A 328 8.57 -12.62 15.54
N ILE A 329 8.11 -11.76 16.46
CA ILE A 329 9.00 -10.95 17.29
C ILE A 329 8.92 -11.40 18.76
N GLU A 330 10.01 -11.96 19.27
CA GLU A 330 10.19 -12.26 20.70
C GLU A 330 10.85 -11.07 21.40
N GLU A 331 10.12 -10.39 22.30
CA GLU A 331 10.64 -9.20 23.00
C GLU A 331 11.89 -9.50 23.83
N ASN A 332 12.84 -8.55 23.82
CA ASN A 332 14.03 -8.61 24.67
C ASN A 332 13.63 -8.62 26.17
N PRO A 333 13.94 -9.71 26.91
CA PRO A 333 13.59 -9.80 28.32
C PRO A 333 14.51 -8.95 29.20
N PHE A 334 14.11 -8.73 30.45
CA PHE A 334 15.00 -8.16 31.45
C PHE A 334 16.14 -9.12 31.81
N GLN A 335 17.36 -8.58 31.85
CA GLN A 335 18.58 -9.29 32.16
C GLN A 335 19.27 -8.69 33.39
N ARG A 336 20.07 -9.50 34.10
CA ARG A 336 20.85 -9.05 35.25
C ARG A 336 22.27 -8.71 34.82
N PRO A 337 22.83 -7.54 35.17
CA PRO A 337 24.23 -7.20 34.91
C PRO A 337 25.23 -8.21 35.49
N THR A 338 24.87 -8.92 36.55
CA THR A 338 25.77 -9.91 37.18
C THR A 338 25.94 -11.20 36.37
N THR A 339 25.01 -11.51 35.47
CA THR A 339 25.05 -12.72 34.62
C THR A 339 25.17 -12.39 33.14
N ALA A 340 24.63 -11.26 32.72
CA ALA A 340 24.77 -10.68 31.40
C ALA A 340 25.18 -9.21 31.57
N PRO A 341 26.48 -8.91 31.72
CA PRO A 341 26.96 -7.54 31.95
C PRO A 341 26.92 -6.68 30.69
N LEU A 342 26.84 -7.31 29.50
CA LEU A 342 26.94 -6.68 28.20
C LEU A 342 25.64 -6.82 27.41
N SER A 343 25.34 -5.79 26.63
CA SER A 343 24.29 -5.81 25.61
C SER A 343 24.85 -5.28 24.31
N THR A 344 24.93 -6.14 23.29
CA THR A 344 25.58 -5.86 22.01
C THR A 344 24.56 -5.91 20.87
N PHE A 345 24.52 -4.89 20.02
CA PHE A 345 23.60 -4.83 18.88
C PHE A 345 24.15 -4.00 17.71
N SER A 346 23.63 -4.26 16.52
CA SER A 346 23.87 -3.49 15.30
C SER A 346 23.00 -2.23 15.28
N ILE A 347 23.50 -1.15 14.67
CA ILE A 347 22.74 0.11 14.54
C ILE A 347 21.88 0.19 13.29
N ASP A 348 21.81 -0.92 12.55
CA ASP A 348 21.05 -1.01 11.30
C ASP A 348 19.55 -0.83 11.56
N VAL A 349 19.00 0.30 11.11
CA VAL A 349 17.61 0.66 11.36
C VAL A 349 16.92 1.02 10.05
N ASP A 350 15.85 0.28 9.77
CA ASP A 350 14.92 0.57 8.70
C ASP A 350 13.74 1.39 9.23
N THR A 351 12.86 1.82 8.33
CA THR A 351 11.70 2.64 8.70
C THR A 351 10.39 2.09 8.13
N ALA A 352 10.41 0.88 7.56
CA ALA A 352 9.29 0.28 6.85
C ALA A 352 8.11 -0.05 7.79
N SER A 353 8.39 -0.50 9.00
CA SER A 353 7.39 -0.88 10.00
C SER A 353 6.49 0.30 10.41
N TYR A 354 7.04 1.52 10.51
CA TYR A 354 6.22 2.70 10.81
C TYR A 354 5.21 2.97 9.69
N SER A 355 5.68 3.04 8.44
CA SER A 355 4.82 3.32 7.27
C SER A 355 3.78 2.22 7.07
N ASN A 356 4.15 0.96 7.33
CA ASN A 356 3.21 -0.16 7.29
C ASN A 356 2.17 -0.09 8.42
N THR A 357 2.59 0.29 9.63
CA THR A 357 1.70 0.54 10.78
C THR A 357 0.73 1.68 10.48
N ARG A 358 1.23 2.78 9.89
CA ARG A 358 0.42 3.91 9.44
C ARG A 358 -0.64 3.47 8.44
N ARG A 359 -0.25 2.69 7.44
CA ARG A 359 -1.18 2.12 6.44
C ARG A 359 -2.31 1.32 7.07
N PHE A 360 -2.01 0.43 8.03
CA PHE A 360 -3.05 -0.36 8.70
C PHE A 360 -4.06 0.56 9.41
N ILE A 361 -3.57 1.47 10.24
CA ILE A 361 -4.42 2.35 11.06
C ILE A 361 -5.25 3.29 10.19
N THR A 362 -4.65 3.90 9.17
CA THR A 362 -5.34 4.79 8.22
C THR A 362 -6.37 4.05 7.36
N SER A 363 -6.19 2.74 7.16
CA SER A 363 -7.17 1.86 6.51
C SER A 363 -8.25 1.34 7.47
N GLY A 364 -8.28 1.81 8.72
CA GLY A 364 -9.24 1.36 9.73
C GLY A 364 -8.97 -0.05 10.24
N GLN A 365 -7.72 -0.51 10.19
CA GLN A 365 -7.30 -1.84 10.64
C GLN A 365 -6.26 -1.74 11.77
N VAL A 366 -6.32 -2.69 12.70
CA VAL A 366 -5.30 -2.81 13.76
C VAL A 366 -4.10 -3.54 13.15
N PRO A 367 -2.87 -3.01 13.25
CA PRO A 367 -1.69 -3.69 12.73
C PRO A 367 -1.48 -5.03 13.45
N PRO A 368 -1.03 -6.09 12.76
CA PRO A 368 -0.52 -7.29 13.42
C PRO A 368 0.65 -6.95 14.35
N LYS A 369 0.75 -7.65 15.49
CA LYS A 369 1.83 -7.41 16.48
C LYS A 369 3.23 -7.54 15.84
N ASP A 370 3.41 -8.56 15.00
CA ASP A 370 4.67 -8.84 14.30
C ASP A 370 5.01 -7.83 13.19
N ALA A 371 4.09 -6.94 12.82
CA ALA A 371 4.35 -5.85 11.89
C ALA A 371 4.93 -4.59 12.58
N VAL A 372 5.00 -4.58 13.92
CA VAL A 372 5.36 -3.42 14.74
C VAL A 372 6.76 -3.61 15.35
N ARG A 373 7.78 -3.09 14.69
CA ARG A 373 9.17 -3.07 15.14
C ARG A 373 9.47 -1.75 15.84
N ILE A 374 9.64 -1.77 17.17
CA ILE A 374 9.64 -0.55 17.99
C ILE A 374 10.83 0.36 17.63
N GLU A 375 11.99 -0.23 17.34
CA GLU A 375 13.19 0.48 16.89
C GLU A 375 12.96 1.23 15.58
N GLU A 376 12.24 0.65 14.61
CA GLU A 376 11.92 1.34 13.36
C GLU A 376 10.89 2.45 13.56
N LEU A 377 9.91 2.24 14.46
CA LEU A 377 8.95 3.28 14.83
C LEU A 377 9.69 4.50 15.42
N ILE A 378 10.62 4.27 16.34
CA ILE A 378 11.43 5.34 16.95
C ILE A 378 12.30 6.01 15.86
N ASN A 379 13.02 5.24 15.05
CA ASN A 379 13.97 5.76 14.08
C ASN A 379 13.34 6.33 12.80
N TYR A 380 12.02 6.23 12.64
CA TYR A 380 11.30 6.92 11.57
C TYR A 380 11.46 8.45 11.64
N PHE A 381 11.58 9.00 12.86
CA PHE A 381 11.53 10.44 13.10
C PHE A 381 12.89 11.11 13.16
N PRO A 382 12.99 12.38 12.72
CA PRO A 382 14.20 13.16 12.92
C PRO A 382 14.37 13.56 14.38
N TYR A 383 15.60 13.37 14.88
CA TYR A 383 16.05 13.84 16.19
C TYR A 383 17.21 14.83 16.04
N ARG A 384 17.29 15.79 16.97
CA ARG A 384 18.26 16.89 16.96
C ARG A 384 19.45 16.54 17.85
N TYR A 385 20.30 15.68 17.32
CA TYR A 385 21.59 15.39 17.92
C TYR A 385 22.67 16.37 17.44
N PRO A 386 23.64 16.75 18.29
CA PRO A 386 24.78 17.57 17.90
C PRO A 386 25.61 16.87 16.82
N GLN A 387 26.23 17.64 15.92
CA GLN A 387 27.21 17.09 14.96
C GLN A 387 28.46 16.58 15.71
N PRO A 388 29.14 15.55 15.20
CA PRO A 388 30.44 15.14 15.75
C PRO A 388 31.48 16.26 15.68
N GLU A 389 32.32 16.33 16.71
CA GLU A 389 33.47 17.23 16.76
C GLU A 389 34.73 16.58 16.15
N GLY A 390 35.56 17.42 15.50
CA GLY A 390 36.81 17.01 14.89
C GLY A 390 36.64 15.96 13.78
N ASP A 391 37.48 14.93 13.84
CA ASP A 391 37.56 13.87 12.82
C ASP A 391 36.69 12.65 13.13
N ARG A 392 35.96 12.66 14.25
CA ARG A 392 35.06 11.56 14.59
C ARG A 392 33.90 11.51 13.59
N PRO A 393 33.51 10.33 13.09
CA PRO A 393 32.34 10.19 12.21
C PRO A 393 31.01 10.30 12.97
N PHE A 394 31.03 10.14 14.31
CA PHE A 394 29.82 10.05 15.13
C PHE A 394 29.89 10.90 16.40
N SER A 395 28.77 11.52 16.74
CA SER A 395 28.49 11.99 18.10
C SER A 395 27.59 10.98 18.81
N VAL A 396 27.76 10.87 20.12
CA VAL A 396 26.93 10.03 21.00
C VAL A 396 26.28 10.94 22.04
N THR A 397 24.96 10.91 22.11
CA THR A 397 24.15 11.69 23.06
C THR A 397 23.40 10.74 23.97
N THR A 398 23.44 10.97 25.27
CA THR A 398 22.78 10.09 26.25
C THR A 398 21.93 10.87 27.22
N GLU A 399 20.76 10.35 27.55
CA GLU A 399 19.82 11.00 28.48
C GLU A 399 19.13 9.94 29.35
N VAL A 400 18.94 10.23 30.64
CA VAL A 400 18.34 9.31 31.61
C VAL A 400 17.11 9.97 32.25
N SER A 401 15.99 9.28 32.21
CA SER A 401 14.72 9.73 32.81
C SER A 401 14.05 8.62 33.62
N GLN A 402 13.01 8.96 34.36
CA GLN A 402 12.05 7.95 34.83
C GLN A 402 11.25 7.39 33.63
N ALA A 403 10.93 6.10 33.67
CA ALA A 403 10.07 5.48 32.65
C ALA A 403 8.60 5.86 32.89
N PRO A 404 7.86 6.43 31.91
CA PRO A 404 6.50 6.89 32.15
C PRO A 404 5.48 5.79 32.49
N TRP A 405 5.71 4.58 32.01
CA TRP A 405 4.85 3.42 32.28
C TRP A 405 5.18 2.72 33.60
N ASN A 406 6.34 3.02 34.20
CA ASN A 406 6.74 2.56 35.53
C ASN A 406 7.73 3.54 36.18
N SER A 407 7.24 4.38 37.09
CA SER A 407 8.05 5.43 37.71
C SER A 407 9.18 4.93 38.61
N LYS A 408 9.18 3.65 38.98
CA LYS A 408 10.29 3.01 39.70
C LYS A 408 11.46 2.65 38.77
N HIS A 409 11.20 2.56 37.47
CA HIS A 409 12.20 2.27 36.44
C HIS A 409 12.77 3.55 35.86
N GLN A 410 13.96 3.43 35.28
CA GLN A 410 14.63 4.45 34.49
C GLN A 410 14.57 4.08 33.02
N LEU A 411 14.53 5.09 32.16
CA LEU A 411 14.65 5.00 30.72
C LEU A 411 15.93 5.71 30.30
N VAL A 412 16.76 5.04 29.53
CA VAL A 412 18.01 5.60 29.01
C VAL A 412 17.94 5.67 27.51
N ARG A 413 18.14 6.86 26.94
CA ARG A 413 18.23 7.06 25.50
C ARG A 413 19.68 7.18 25.08
N ILE A 414 20.03 6.45 24.03
CA ILE A 414 21.31 6.55 23.32
C ILE A 414 21.00 7.04 21.91
N GLY A 415 21.48 8.23 21.57
CA GLY A 415 21.35 8.86 20.26
C GLY A 415 22.69 8.96 19.56
N LEU A 416 22.73 8.59 18.28
CA LEU A 416 23.89 8.73 17.41
C LEU A 416 23.60 9.74 16.30
N LYS A 417 24.59 10.58 15.98
CA LYS A 417 24.57 11.44 14.77
C LYS A 417 25.77 11.15 13.90
N GLY A 418 25.51 10.70 12.68
CA GLY A 418 26.51 10.66 11.62
C GLY A 418 26.89 12.07 11.16
N LYS A 419 28.19 12.29 10.90
CA LYS A 419 28.71 13.53 10.32
C LYS A 419 27.99 13.85 9.01
N GLN A 420 27.45 15.06 8.89
CA GLN A 420 26.93 15.56 7.62
C GLN A 420 28.09 15.93 6.68
N LEU A 421 27.95 15.58 5.40
CA LEU A 421 28.90 15.97 4.36
C LEU A 421 28.44 17.24 3.67
N GLN A 422 29.37 18.17 3.46
CA GLN A 422 29.12 19.38 2.68
C GLN A 422 29.03 19.09 1.17
N GLU A 423 29.80 18.11 0.68
CA GLU A 423 29.75 17.67 -0.71
C GLU A 423 29.48 16.16 -0.79
N VAL A 424 28.42 15.79 -1.50
CA VAL A 424 28.02 14.39 -1.70
C VAL A 424 28.75 13.84 -2.94
N PRO A 425 29.39 12.67 -2.85
CA PRO A 425 30.03 12.03 -4.00
C PRO A 425 29.04 11.63 -5.11
N PRO A 426 29.51 11.47 -6.37
CA PRO A 426 28.66 11.05 -7.47
C PRO A 426 28.03 9.69 -7.25
N SER A 427 26.78 9.51 -7.70
CA SER A 427 26.04 8.25 -7.58
C SER A 427 25.83 7.56 -8.94
N ASN A 428 26.00 6.24 -8.96
CA ASN A 428 25.58 5.33 -10.02
C ASN A 428 24.39 4.53 -9.50
N LEU A 429 23.19 4.90 -9.93
CA LEU A 429 21.93 4.34 -9.47
C LEU A 429 21.32 3.47 -10.56
N VAL A 430 21.14 2.18 -10.27
CA VAL A 430 20.41 1.25 -11.13
C VAL A 430 19.02 1.02 -10.55
N PHE A 431 18.01 1.57 -11.19
CA PHE A 431 16.61 1.33 -10.85
C PHE A 431 16.22 -0.05 -11.39
N LEU A 432 15.90 -0.98 -10.50
CA LEU A 432 15.39 -2.31 -10.82
C LEU A 432 13.91 -2.37 -10.44
N ILE A 433 13.03 -2.31 -11.44
CA ILE A 433 11.61 -2.07 -11.22
C ILE A 433 10.78 -3.30 -11.59
N ASP A 434 9.95 -3.74 -10.64
CA ASP A 434 8.90 -4.72 -10.88
C ASP A 434 7.79 -4.08 -11.72
N VAL A 435 7.54 -4.65 -12.91
CA VAL A 435 6.44 -4.23 -13.79
C VAL A 435 5.45 -5.37 -14.02
N SER A 436 5.40 -6.35 -13.12
CA SER A 436 4.44 -7.46 -13.20
C SER A 436 2.99 -6.99 -13.12
N GLY A 437 2.05 -7.83 -13.57
CA GLY A 437 0.63 -7.48 -13.58
C GLY A 437 0.04 -7.09 -12.22
N SER A 438 0.61 -7.58 -11.10
CA SER A 438 0.18 -7.19 -9.75
C SER A 438 0.50 -5.74 -9.40
N MET A 439 1.43 -5.11 -10.12
CA MET A 439 1.88 -3.73 -9.92
C MET A 439 0.94 -2.66 -10.49
N GLY A 440 -0.16 -3.04 -11.14
CA GLY A 440 -1.07 -2.10 -11.82
C GLY A 440 -1.91 -1.20 -10.91
N SER A 441 -1.97 -1.44 -9.60
CA SER A 441 -2.76 -0.62 -8.66
C SER A 441 -2.12 0.75 -8.40
N PRO A 442 -2.90 1.82 -8.10
CA PRO A 442 -2.38 3.18 -7.91
C PRO A 442 -1.26 3.34 -6.87
N ASN A 443 -1.27 2.51 -5.83
CA ASN A 443 -0.27 2.49 -4.76
C ASN A 443 0.94 1.57 -5.06
N LYS A 444 1.11 1.11 -6.31
CA LYS A 444 2.22 0.27 -6.79
C LYS A 444 3.00 0.96 -7.91
N LEU A 445 3.01 0.46 -9.16
CA LEU A 445 3.83 1.03 -10.25
C LEU A 445 3.59 2.53 -10.47
N PRO A 446 2.35 3.05 -10.45
CA PRO A 446 2.12 4.49 -10.53
C PRO A 446 2.78 5.27 -9.39
N LEU A 447 2.78 4.74 -8.17
CA LEU A 447 3.49 5.33 -7.03
C LEU A 447 5.01 5.19 -7.18
N VAL A 448 5.51 4.07 -7.69
CA VAL A 448 6.93 3.88 -8.04
C VAL A 448 7.38 4.95 -9.04
N GLN A 449 6.63 5.16 -10.12
CA GLN A 449 6.96 6.15 -11.15
C GLN A 449 7.05 7.56 -10.54
N ARG A 450 6.07 7.95 -9.72
CA ARG A 450 6.09 9.23 -8.99
C ARG A 450 7.31 9.35 -8.05
N SER A 451 7.63 8.27 -7.36
CA SER A 451 8.75 8.17 -6.41
C SER A 451 10.11 8.34 -7.12
N LEU A 452 10.33 7.64 -8.23
CA LEU A 452 11.57 7.76 -9.00
C LEU A 452 11.71 9.12 -9.68
N CYS A 453 10.59 9.74 -10.07
CA CYS A 453 10.61 11.09 -10.61
C CYS A 453 10.98 12.15 -9.55
N LEU A 454 10.59 11.96 -8.29
CA LEU A 454 11.08 12.77 -7.17
C LEU A 454 12.61 12.67 -7.02
N LEU A 455 13.15 11.45 -7.06
CA LEU A 455 14.59 11.22 -6.97
C LEU A 455 15.34 11.84 -8.17
N THR A 456 14.82 11.63 -9.38
CA THR A 456 15.42 12.13 -10.63
C THR A 456 15.59 13.65 -10.65
N ARG A 457 14.67 14.42 -10.03
CA ARG A 457 14.78 15.88 -9.95
C ARG A 457 15.99 16.36 -9.17
N GLN A 458 16.50 15.55 -8.26
CA GLN A 458 17.58 15.90 -7.33
C GLN A 458 18.97 15.51 -7.85
N LEU A 459 19.00 14.73 -8.93
CA LEU A 459 20.23 14.29 -9.57
C LEU A 459 20.95 15.44 -10.29
N THR A 460 22.26 15.29 -10.40
CA THR A 460 23.20 16.18 -11.05
C THR A 460 23.86 15.50 -12.26
N GLY A 461 24.57 16.24 -13.11
CA GLY A 461 25.29 15.66 -14.26
C GLY A 461 26.44 14.71 -13.87
N ARG A 462 26.86 14.74 -12.59
CA ARG A 462 27.84 13.79 -12.04
C ARG A 462 27.23 12.42 -11.79
N ASP A 463 25.91 12.36 -11.60
CA ASP A 463 25.20 11.12 -11.33
C ASP A 463 24.91 10.35 -12.64
N ARG A 464 24.65 9.05 -12.49
CA ARG A 464 24.27 8.13 -13.57
C ARG A 464 23.06 7.33 -13.16
N VAL A 465 22.08 7.22 -14.05
CA VAL A 465 20.87 6.39 -13.88
C VAL A 465 20.81 5.35 -14.97
N THR A 466 20.54 4.11 -14.56
CA THR A 466 20.16 3.00 -15.45
C THR A 466 18.79 2.49 -15.03
N LEU A 467 17.91 2.19 -15.98
CA LEU A 467 16.57 1.63 -15.69
C LEU A 467 16.48 0.22 -16.26
N VAL A 468 16.31 -0.74 -15.35
CA VAL A 468 16.08 -2.16 -15.62
C VAL A 468 14.70 -2.52 -15.09
N VAL A 469 13.94 -3.26 -15.87
CA VAL A 469 12.64 -3.79 -15.46
C VAL A 469 12.67 -5.30 -15.41
N TYR A 470 11.80 -5.87 -14.60
CA TYR A 470 11.50 -7.30 -14.66
C TYR A 470 9.99 -7.53 -14.58
N ALA A 471 9.54 -8.44 -15.44
CA ALA A 471 8.24 -9.10 -15.40
C ALA A 471 8.49 -10.49 -16.00
N GLY A 472 7.80 -10.91 -17.07
CA GLY A 472 8.00 -12.26 -17.63
C GLY A 472 9.44 -12.48 -18.14
N ASN A 473 10.16 -11.40 -18.44
CA ASN A 473 11.58 -11.35 -18.75
C ASN A 473 12.21 -10.10 -18.12
N ALA A 474 13.54 -10.08 -17.99
CA ALA A 474 14.30 -8.89 -17.63
C ALA A 474 14.62 -8.02 -18.86
N GLY A 475 14.56 -6.70 -18.73
CA GLY A 475 14.79 -5.76 -19.83
C GLY A 475 15.52 -4.48 -19.40
N LEU A 476 16.43 -4.01 -20.24
CA LEU A 476 17.07 -2.69 -20.09
C LEU A 476 16.21 -1.64 -20.81
N VAL A 477 15.60 -0.73 -20.04
CA VAL A 477 14.75 0.35 -20.57
C VAL A 477 15.57 1.62 -20.83
N LEU A 478 16.48 1.95 -19.92
CA LEU A 478 17.35 3.12 -20.05
C LEU A 478 18.81 2.69 -19.79
N PRO A 479 19.71 2.84 -20.78
CA PRO A 479 21.14 2.65 -20.55
C PRO A 479 21.70 3.75 -19.63
N PRO A 480 22.92 3.58 -19.07
CA PRO A 480 23.52 4.56 -18.17
C PRO A 480 23.45 5.99 -18.73
N THR A 481 22.65 6.82 -18.07
CA THR A 481 22.29 8.16 -18.52
C THR A 481 22.67 9.20 -17.46
N PRO A 482 23.32 10.32 -17.83
CA PRO A 482 23.63 11.41 -16.91
C PRO A 482 22.40 11.96 -16.18
N GLY A 483 22.52 12.22 -14.87
CA GLY A 483 21.42 12.66 -14.02
C GLY A 483 20.83 14.03 -14.34
N ASP A 484 21.56 14.86 -15.08
CA ASP A 484 21.09 16.15 -15.62
C ASP A 484 20.20 15.99 -16.87
N GLN A 485 20.19 14.83 -17.53
CA GLN A 485 19.23 14.49 -18.59
C GLN A 485 17.86 14.09 -18.02
N LYS A 486 17.34 14.93 -17.12
CA LYS A 486 16.13 14.66 -16.31
C LYS A 486 14.94 14.28 -17.17
N GLN A 487 14.70 15.00 -18.27
CA GLN A 487 13.57 14.73 -19.18
C GLN A 487 13.66 13.33 -19.80
N LYS A 488 14.86 12.90 -20.20
CA LYS A 488 15.07 11.57 -20.78
C LYS A 488 14.82 10.46 -19.76
N ILE A 489 15.31 10.65 -18.54
CA ILE A 489 15.11 9.70 -17.43
C ILE A 489 13.62 9.61 -17.07
N MET A 490 12.95 10.76 -16.90
CA MET A 490 11.53 10.81 -16.57
C MET A 490 10.66 10.20 -17.66
N ALA A 491 10.95 10.46 -18.94
CA ALA A 491 10.23 9.85 -20.05
C ALA A 491 10.33 8.31 -20.03
N ALA A 492 11.51 7.76 -19.71
CA ALA A 492 11.69 6.31 -19.58
C ALA A 492 10.90 5.73 -18.39
N ILE A 493 10.79 6.47 -17.28
CA ILE A 493 9.98 6.08 -16.12
C ILE A 493 8.48 6.10 -16.46
N GLU A 494 8.02 7.13 -17.16
CA GLU A 494 6.60 7.31 -17.51
C GLU A 494 6.07 6.25 -18.49
N GLN A 495 6.95 5.66 -19.31
CA GLN A 495 6.62 4.61 -20.26
C GLN A 495 6.48 3.21 -19.63
N LEU A 496 6.74 3.07 -18.33
CA LEU A 496 6.58 1.80 -17.64
C LEU A 496 5.09 1.43 -17.53
N GLU A 497 4.75 0.21 -17.93
CA GLU A 497 3.40 -0.34 -17.85
C GLU A 497 3.43 -1.69 -17.12
N ALA A 498 2.41 -1.95 -16.31
CA ALA A 498 2.27 -3.22 -15.59
C ALA A 498 1.76 -4.31 -16.53
N GLY A 499 2.45 -5.45 -16.60
CA GLY A 499 2.04 -6.59 -17.43
C GLY A 499 2.92 -7.82 -17.27
N GLY A 500 2.36 -9.00 -17.58
CA GLY A 500 3.07 -10.28 -17.54
C GLY A 500 3.20 -10.91 -16.14
N SER A 501 3.76 -12.13 -16.13
CA SER A 501 4.20 -12.82 -14.90
C SER A 501 5.49 -12.21 -14.36
N THR A 502 5.98 -12.61 -13.19
CA THR A 502 7.21 -12.05 -12.59
C THR A 502 8.45 -12.88 -12.98
N ALA A 503 9.66 -12.32 -13.04
CA ALA A 503 10.94 -13.03 -13.27
C ALA A 503 12.11 -12.29 -12.58
N GLY A 504 12.00 -12.08 -11.27
CA GLY A 504 12.92 -11.28 -10.45
C GLY A 504 14.40 -11.68 -10.54
N GLY A 505 14.71 -12.98 -10.62
CA GLY A 505 16.10 -13.47 -10.60
C GLY A 505 16.97 -12.96 -11.77
N GLN A 506 16.42 -12.94 -12.98
CA GLN A 506 17.15 -12.40 -14.15
C GLN A 506 17.29 -10.87 -14.09
N GLY A 507 16.31 -10.19 -13.48
CA GLY A 507 16.30 -8.75 -13.32
C GLY A 507 17.47 -8.25 -12.47
N ILE A 508 17.71 -8.90 -11.32
CA ILE A 508 18.78 -8.48 -10.41
C ILE A 508 20.18 -8.77 -10.95
N GLU A 509 20.36 -9.89 -11.66
CA GLU A 509 21.63 -10.18 -12.35
C GLU A 509 21.94 -9.11 -13.39
N LEU A 510 20.95 -8.74 -14.21
CA LEU A 510 21.10 -7.68 -15.20
C LEU A 510 21.38 -6.33 -14.55
N ALA A 511 20.67 -6.00 -13.46
CA ALA A 511 20.89 -4.76 -12.71
C ALA A 511 22.33 -4.68 -12.16
N TYR A 512 22.81 -5.74 -11.51
CA TYR A 512 24.19 -5.78 -10.99
C TYR A 512 25.25 -5.78 -12.09
N LYS A 513 24.97 -6.42 -13.23
CA LYS A 513 25.85 -6.35 -14.40
C LYS A 513 25.97 -4.89 -14.87
N LYS A 514 24.85 -4.19 -15.02
CA LYS A 514 24.83 -2.79 -15.45
C LYS A 514 25.48 -1.87 -14.43
N ALA A 515 25.21 -2.07 -13.14
CA ALA A 515 25.86 -1.32 -12.06
C ALA A 515 27.39 -1.45 -12.11
N GLN A 516 27.90 -2.65 -12.42
CA GLN A 516 29.33 -2.90 -12.56
C GLN A 516 29.92 -2.27 -13.84
N GLU A 517 29.19 -2.28 -14.96
CA GLU A 517 29.61 -1.64 -16.21
C GLU A 517 29.73 -0.10 -16.08
N SER A 518 28.87 0.54 -15.27
CA SER A 518 28.87 1.99 -15.03
C SER A 518 29.47 2.37 -13.67
N PHE A 519 30.29 1.51 -13.07
CA PHE A 519 30.81 1.70 -11.72
C PHE A 519 31.62 2.99 -11.56
N ILE A 520 31.33 3.76 -10.51
CA ILE A 520 32.03 4.99 -10.15
C ILE A 520 32.96 4.69 -8.98
N LYS A 521 34.28 4.71 -9.21
CA LYS A 521 35.27 4.53 -8.14
C LYS A 521 35.20 5.68 -7.14
N GLY A 522 35.07 5.36 -5.85
CA GLY A 522 34.89 6.35 -4.78
C GLY A 522 33.53 7.06 -4.78
N GLY A 523 32.63 6.67 -5.68
CA GLY A 523 31.23 7.10 -5.70
C GLY A 523 30.32 6.09 -5.03
N ASN A 524 29.04 6.46 -4.94
CA ASN A 524 27.99 5.58 -4.45
C ASN A 524 27.47 4.71 -5.60
N ASN A 525 27.61 3.39 -5.52
CA ASN A 525 27.11 2.45 -6.53
C ASN A 525 26.00 1.61 -5.91
N ARG A 526 24.78 1.74 -6.43
CA ARG A 526 23.61 1.16 -5.78
C ARG A 526 22.56 0.68 -6.76
N VAL A 527 22.04 -0.51 -6.51
CA VAL A 527 20.80 -1.01 -7.10
C VAL A 527 19.64 -0.60 -6.18
N ILE A 528 18.60 -0.01 -6.75
CA ILE A 528 17.35 0.32 -6.05
C ILE A 528 16.26 -0.57 -6.62
N LEU A 529 15.85 -1.57 -5.84
CA LEU A 529 14.77 -2.49 -6.17
C LEU A 529 13.43 -1.89 -5.72
N ALA A 530 12.45 -1.79 -6.63
CA ALA A 530 11.07 -1.41 -6.30
C ALA A 530 10.11 -2.55 -6.66
N THR A 531 9.38 -3.10 -5.69
CA THR A 531 8.54 -4.29 -5.85
C THR A 531 7.35 -4.30 -4.87
N ASP A 532 6.35 -5.14 -5.13
CA ASP A 532 5.26 -5.45 -4.19
C ASP A 532 5.50 -6.73 -3.36
N GLY A 533 6.67 -7.36 -3.51
CA GLY A 533 7.14 -8.47 -2.67
C GLY A 533 7.32 -9.81 -3.40
N ASP A 534 6.93 -9.94 -4.67
CA ASP A 534 7.05 -11.20 -5.41
C ASP A 534 8.42 -11.37 -6.11
N PHE A 535 9.47 -11.51 -5.30
CA PHE A 535 10.82 -11.76 -5.83
C PHE A 535 11.12 -13.27 -5.98
N ASN A 536 10.13 -14.09 -6.38
CA ASN A 536 10.22 -15.56 -6.32
C ASN A 536 10.30 -16.30 -7.67
N VAL A 537 10.31 -15.60 -8.80
CA VAL A 537 10.30 -16.29 -10.09
C VAL A 537 11.58 -16.01 -10.89
N GLY A 538 12.19 -17.10 -11.34
CA GLY A 538 13.56 -17.19 -11.82
C GLY A 538 14.17 -18.55 -11.46
N VAL A 539 15.37 -18.82 -11.98
CA VAL A 539 16.11 -20.09 -11.77
C VAL A 539 16.89 -20.15 -10.45
N SER A 540 16.89 -19.07 -9.66
CA SER A 540 17.75 -18.93 -8.48
C SER A 540 16.94 -19.08 -7.18
N SER A 541 17.44 -19.92 -6.27
CA SER A 541 16.92 -20.03 -4.91
C SER A 541 17.20 -18.76 -4.08
N ASP A 542 16.43 -18.53 -3.01
CA ASP A 542 16.67 -17.41 -2.07
C ASP A 542 18.12 -17.36 -1.56
N ALA A 543 18.71 -18.54 -1.30
CA ALA A 543 20.09 -18.64 -0.85
C ALA A 543 21.11 -18.19 -1.91
N GLU A 544 20.87 -18.50 -3.20
CA GLU A 544 21.76 -18.05 -4.29
C GLU A 544 21.64 -16.56 -4.52
N LEU A 545 20.43 -16.02 -4.41
CA LEU A 545 20.19 -14.57 -4.48
C LEU A 545 20.93 -13.82 -3.37
N VAL A 546 20.81 -14.29 -2.12
CA VAL A 546 21.53 -13.70 -0.98
C VAL A 546 23.05 -13.74 -1.22
N ARG A 547 23.60 -14.87 -1.68
CA ARG A 547 25.03 -14.99 -2.01
C ARG A 547 25.47 -14.03 -3.12
N LEU A 548 24.65 -13.84 -4.16
CA LEU A 548 24.92 -12.88 -5.22
C LEU A 548 24.98 -11.46 -4.66
N ILE A 549 24.01 -11.09 -3.82
CA ILE A 549 23.96 -9.76 -3.19
C ILE A 549 25.18 -9.53 -2.30
N GLU A 550 25.54 -10.47 -1.42
CA GLU A 550 26.74 -10.41 -0.57
C GLU A 550 28.00 -10.24 -1.43
N GLN A 551 28.15 -11.03 -2.51
CA GLN A 551 29.30 -10.92 -3.42
C GLN A 551 29.39 -9.56 -4.12
N LYS A 552 28.25 -8.95 -4.47
CA LYS A 552 28.19 -7.65 -5.16
C LYS A 552 28.42 -6.48 -4.21
N ARG A 553 27.89 -6.60 -3.00
CA ARG A 553 28.19 -5.71 -1.88
C ARG A 553 29.70 -5.66 -1.60
N ASP A 554 30.38 -6.80 -1.54
CA ASP A 554 31.83 -6.86 -1.30
C ASP A 554 32.64 -6.16 -2.41
N LYS A 555 32.04 -5.97 -3.59
CA LYS A 555 32.58 -5.18 -4.72
C LYS A 555 32.18 -3.70 -4.67
N GLY A 556 31.53 -3.26 -3.60
CA GLY A 556 31.07 -1.89 -3.39
C GLY A 556 29.80 -1.52 -4.15
N ILE A 557 28.96 -2.49 -4.52
CA ILE A 557 27.64 -2.25 -5.15
C ILE A 557 26.55 -2.69 -4.18
N PHE A 558 25.86 -1.73 -3.57
CA PHE A 558 24.87 -1.96 -2.51
C PHE A 558 23.46 -2.16 -3.06
N LEU A 559 22.54 -2.70 -2.24
CA LEU A 559 21.13 -2.88 -2.58
C LEU A 559 20.22 -2.12 -1.61
N THR A 560 19.36 -1.26 -2.15
CA THR A 560 18.21 -0.70 -1.44
C THR A 560 16.93 -1.33 -1.96
N VAL A 561 16.02 -1.68 -1.05
CA VAL A 561 14.73 -2.29 -1.41
C VAL A 561 13.61 -1.36 -0.99
N LEU A 562 12.70 -1.07 -1.92
CA LEU A 562 11.53 -0.23 -1.74
C LEU A 562 10.28 -1.08 -1.97
N GLY A 563 9.53 -1.33 -0.90
CA GLY A 563 8.26 -2.06 -0.94
C GLY A 563 7.08 -1.14 -1.27
N PHE A 564 6.13 -1.63 -2.08
CA PHE A 564 4.92 -0.90 -2.48
C PHE A 564 3.67 -1.77 -2.42
N GLY A 565 2.50 -1.14 -2.28
CA GLY A 565 1.20 -1.81 -2.36
C GLY A 565 0.84 -2.72 -1.19
N THR A 566 -0.29 -3.42 -1.31
CA THR A 566 -0.87 -4.25 -0.23
C THR A 566 -1.24 -5.66 -0.72
N GLY A 567 -1.49 -6.57 0.21
CA GLY A 567 -2.04 -7.92 -0.03
C GLY A 567 -1.03 -9.00 -0.44
N ASN A 568 0.13 -8.61 -0.98
CA ASN A 568 1.24 -9.52 -1.29
C ASN A 568 2.58 -9.06 -0.69
N TYR A 569 2.55 -8.07 0.21
CA TYR A 569 3.73 -7.46 0.79
C TYR A 569 4.54 -8.47 1.63
N LYS A 570 5.74 -8.84 1.13
CA LYS A 570 6.68 -9.80 1.76
C LYS A 570 7.75 -9.08 2.55
N ASP A 571 7.35 -8.48 3.67
CA ASP A 571 8.21 -7.64 4.52
C ASP A 571 9.53 -8.32 4.87
N SER A 572 9.45 -9.52 5.45
CA SER A 572 10.61 -10.28 5.93
C SER A 572 11.63 -10.61 4.84
N LYS A 573 11.18 -10.88 3.60
CA LYS A 573 12.07 -11.17 2.49
C LYS A 573 12.76 -9.90 1.99
N MET A 574 12.03 -8.81 1.84
CA MET A 574 12.59 -7.56 1.35
C MET A 574 13.60 -6.97 2.34
N GLU A 575 13.31 -7.02 3.64
CA GLU A 575 14.23 -6.66 4.72
C GLU A 575 15.52 -7.50 4.61
N GLN A 576 15.40 -8.83 4.54
CA GLN A 576 16.56 -9.71 4.43
C GLN A 576 17.45 -9.39 3.21
N LEU A 577 16.87 -9.07 2.05
CA LEU A 577 17.67 -8.73 0.87
C LEU A 577 18.41 -7.40 1.03
N ALA A 578 17.79 -6.41 1.66
CA ALA A 578 18.40 -5.11 1.93
C ALA A 578 19.56 -5.24 2.93
N ASP A 579 19.34 -5.92 4.06
CA ASP A 579 20.34 -6.21 5.09
C ASP A 579 21.58 -6.86 4.46
N LYS A 580 21.36 -7.88 3.62
CA LYS A 580 22.44 -8.62 2.94
C LYS A 580 23.19 -7.81 1.90
N GLY A 581 22.58 -6.73 1.39
CA GLY A 581 23.16 -5.81 0.44
C GLY A 581 23.80 -4.56 1.06
N ASN A 582 23.91 -4.49 2.39
CA ASN A 582 24.30 -3.30 3.16
C ASN A 582 23.59 -2.03 2.66
N GLY A 583 22.27 -2.12 2.49
CA GLY A 583 21.44 -0.98 2.16
C GLY A 583 20.09 -1.03 2.85
N ASN A 584 19.32 0.04 2.67
CA ASN A 584 18.12 0.26 3.46
C ASN A 584 16.90 -0.43 2.86
N TYR A 585 15.98 -0.80 3.74
CA TYR A 585 14.63 -1.19 3.43
C TYR A 585 13.63 -0.08 3.80
N ALA A 586 12.75 0.26 2.86
CA ALA A 586 11.65 1.19 3.12
C ALA A 586 10.35 0.70 2.48
N TYR A 587 9.24 0.99 3.15
CA TYR A 587 7.90 0.76 2.62
C TYR A 587 7.23 2.08 2.27
N ILE A 588 6.90 2.26 0.99
CA ILE A 588 6.31 3.48 0.46
C ILE A 588 4.80 3.25 0.28
N ASP A 589 4.04 3.66 1.28
CA ASP A 589 2.56 3.60 1.30
C ASP A 589 1.92 4.83 0.63
N THR A 590 2.61 5.97 0.65
CA THR A 590 2.12 7.26 0.15
C THR A 590 3.20 8.02 -0.61
N TYR A 591 2.78 9.08 -1.32
CA TYR A 591 3.72 9.98 -1.98
C TYR A 591 4.55 10.80 -0.98
N ASN A 592 3.99 11.15 0.18
CA ASN A 592 4.73 11.85 1.24
C ASN A 592 5.84 10.97 1.80
N GLU A 593 5.56 9.67 1.96
CA GLU A 593 6.58 8.68 2.29
C GLU A 593 7.66 8.59 1.22
N ALA A 594 7.28 8.57 -0.07
CA ALA A 594 8.26 8.60 -1.16
C ALA A 594 9.15 9.85 -1.11
N LYS A 595 8.57 11.02 -0.80
CA LYS A 595 9.31 12.29 -0.65
C LYS A 595 10.28 12.23 0.53
N LYS A 596 9.86 11.70 1.68
CA LYS A 596 10.72 11.49 2.85
C LYS A 596 11.87 10.55 2.51
N VAL A 597 11.53 9.32 2.10
CA VAL A 597 12.49 8.25 1.82
C VAL A 597 13.45 8.65 0.72
N LEU A 598 12.98 9.08 -0.46
CA LEU A 598 13.85 9.32 -1.61
C LEU A 598 14.43 10.73 -1.70
N GLY A 599 13.81 11.70 -1.02
CA GLY A 599 14.28 13.09 -1.02
C GLY A 599 15.14 13.44 0.17
N THR A 600 14.64 13.19 1.38
CA THR A 600 15.31 13.61 2.62
C THR A 600 16.28 12.54 3.09
N ASP A 601 15.84 11.28 3.18
CA ASP A 601 16.60 10.23 3.86
C ASP A 601 17.63 9.60 2.93
N LEU A 602 17.25 9.25 1.70
CA LEU A 602 18.10 8.52 0.78
C LEU A 602 19.40 9.29 0.49
N ARG A 603 19.38 10.59 0.23
CA ARG A 603 20.64 11.34 -0.01
C ARG A 603 21.58 11.34 1.21
N GLY A 604 21.03 11.30 2.43
CA GLY A 604 21.80 11.14 3.66
C GLY A 604 22.35 9.73 3.83
N THR A 605 21.57 8.70 3.48
CA THR A 605 21.98 7.30 3.64
C THR A 605 22.85 6.77 2.50
N LEU A 606 22.84 7.41 1.32
CA LEU A 606 23.54 6.95 0.13
C LEU A 606 25.07 6.96 0.27
N PHE A 607 25.63 7.80 1.14
CA PHE A 607 27.06 7.84 1.36
C PHE A 607 27.42 7.35 2.76
N THR A 608 27.91 6.11 2.82
CA THR A 608 28.44 5.47 4.01
C THR A 608 29.64 6.23 4.55
N ILE A 609 29.51 6.75 5.78
CA ILE A 609 30.61 7.42 6.50
C ILE A 609 31.34 6.48 7.45
N ALA A 610 30.71 5.36 7.84
CA ALA A 610 31.40 4.28 8.54
C ALA A 610 30.64 2.95 8.40
N LYS A 611 31.40 1.86 8.51
CA LYS A 611 30.94 0.47 8.38
C LYS A 611 31.05 -0.30 9.66
N ASP A 612 30.38 -1.45 9.71
CA ASP A 612 30.39 -2.38 10.84
C ASP A 612 30.16 -1.69 12.18
N VAL A 613 29.17 -0.80 12.20
CA VAL A 613 28.89 0.00 13.36
C VAL A 613 28.11 -0.84 14.39
N LYS A 614 28.70 -0.99 15.57
CA LYS A 614 28.20 -1.85 16.66
C LYS A 614 28.16 -1.04 17.93
N ILE A 615 27.09 -1.19 18.70
CA ILE A 615 27.00 -0.70 20.07
C ILE A 615 27.16 -1.87 21.02
N GLN A 616 27.97 -1.68 22.06
CA GLN A 616 28.01 -2.52 23.24
C GLN A 616 27.81 -1.65 24.48
N VAL A 617 26.81 -1.98 25.29
CA VAL A 617 26.55 -1.32 26.57
C VAL A 617 26.98 -2.24 27.69
N GLU A 618 27.77 -1.71 28.62
CA GLU A 618 28.21 -2.41 29.84
C GLU A 618 27.54 -1.76 31.05
N PHE A 619 26.82 -2.55 31.86
CA PHE A 619 26.03 -2.04 32.98
C PHE A 619 26.77 -2.14 34.31
N ASN A 620 26.67 -1.09 35.15
CA ASN A 620 27.24 -1.11 36.49
C ASN A 620 26.32 -1.91 37.46
N PRO A 621 26.71 -3.10 37.94
CA PRO A 621 25.87 -3.93 38.81
C PRO A 621 25.59 -3.30 40.19
N SER A 622 26.36 -2.28 40.60
CA SER A 622 26.09 -1.54 41.84
C SER A 622 24.96 -0.51 41.69
N LYS A 623 24.62 -0.11 40.46
CA LYS A 623 23.56 0.88 40.17
C LYS A 623 22.36 0.26 39.46
N VAL A 624 22.58 -0.83 38.72
CA VAL A 624 21.57 -1.50 37.90
C VAL A 624 21.29 -2.89 38.46
N GLN A 625 20.04 -3.14 38.79
CA GLN A 625 19.55 -4.45 39.21
C GLN A 625 19.15 -5.32 38.01
N ALA A 626 18.50 -4.71 37.01
CA ALA A 626 18.13 -5.34 35.76
C ALA A 626 18.01 -4.31 34.63
N TYR A 627 18.12 -4.74 33.38
CA TYR A 627 17.92 -3.90 32.20
C TYR A 627 17.28 -4.66 31.05
N ARG A 628 16.68 -3.96 30.09
CA ARG A 628 16.31 -4.50 28.77
C ARG A 628 16.50 -3.45 27.67
N LEU A 629 16.86 -3.89 26.48
CA LEU A 629 16.82 -3.08 25.25
C LEU A 629 15.39 -3.07 24.70
N ILE A 630 14.84 -1.91 24.37
CA ILE A 630 13.50 -1.79 23.79
C ILE A 630 13.62 -1.79 22.26
N GLY A 631 13.01 -2.78 21.59
CA GLY A 631 13.21 -3.01 20.16
C GLY A 631 14.54 -3.70 19.86
N TYR A 632 14.99 -3.65 18.60
CA TYR A 632 16.27 -4.21 18.11
C TYR A 632 16.41 -5.73 18.28
N GLU A 633 15.32 -6.47 18.43
CA GLU A 633 15.32 -7.92 18.65
C GLU A 633 16.04 -8.67 17.51
N ASN A 634 15.82 -8.24 16.26
CA ASN A 634 16.46 -8.82 15.06
C ASN A 634 17.86 -8.21 14.76
N ARG A 635 18.35 -7.28 15.59
CA ARG A 635 19.68 -6.63 15.47
C ARG A 635 20.64 -6.99 16.60
N ALA A 636 20.20 -7.83 17.55
CA ALA A 636 21.04 -8.32 18.64
C ALA A 636 22.25 -9.11 18.11
N LEU A 637 23.40 -8.86 18.71
CA LEU A 637 24.67 -9.52 18.38
C LEU A 637 25.20 -10.24 19.62
N ARG A 638 26.07 -11.24 19.41
CA ARG A 638 26.78 -11.88 20.51
C ARG A 638 27.86 -10.94 21.02
N ASP A 639 28.20 -10.97 22.30
CA ASP A 639 29.18 -10.02 22.85
C ASP A 639 30.57 -10.13 22.24
N GLN A 640 30.99 -11.35 21.87
CA GLN A 640 32.25 -11.56 21.15
C GLN A 640 32.25 -10.93 19.75
N ASP A 641 31.08 -10.79 19.12
CA ASP A 641 30.94 -10.20 17.79
C ASP A 641 31.28 -8.70 17.80
N PHE A 642 31.24 -8.06 18.98
CA PHE A 642 31.67 -6.67 19.14
C PHE A 642 33.12 -6.50 18.67
N ASN A 643 34.05 -7.35 19.11
CA ASN A 643 35.47 -7.22 18.75
C ASN A 643 35.89 -8.00 17.50
N ASP A 644 34.99 -8.75 16.85
CA ASP A 644 35.29 -9.48 15.62
C ASP A 644 35.06 -8.59 14.38
N ASP A 645 36.14 -8.09 13.80
CA ASP A 645 36.11 -7.31 12.55
C ASP A 645 35.66 -8.16 11.34
N ARG A 646 35.52 -9.48 11.44
CA ARG A 646 34.93 -10.30 10.36
C ARG A 646 33.41 -10.35 10.44
N LYS A 647 32.84 -9.97 11.58
CA LYS A 647 31.40 -9.94 11.78
C LYS A 647 30.87 -8.59 11.31
N ASP A 648 30.25 -8.62 10.15
CA ASP A 648 29.56 -7.50 9.53
C ASP A 648 28.41 -6.99 10.41
N ALA A 649 28.18 -5.69 10.42
CA ALA A 649 27.11 -5.01 11.15
C ALA A 649 26.60 -3.79 10.37
N GLY A 650 25.75 -2.98 11.01
CA GLY A 650 25.06 -1.86 10.36
C GLY A 650 25.99 -0.79 9.79
N GLU A 651 25.53 -0.18 8.71
CA GLU A 651 26.19 0.94 8.05
C GLU A 651 25.58 2.25 8.50
N ILE A 652 26.37 3.31 8.63
CA ILE A 652 25.83 4.66 8.84
C ILE A 652 26.16 5.55 7.65
N GLY A 653 25.12 6.15 7.08
CA GLY A 653 25.23 7.20 6.08
C GLY A 653 25.42 8.61 6.66
N ALA A 654 25.93 9.52 5.83
CA ALA A 654 26.13 10.92 6.17
C ALA A 654 24.86 11.58 6.74
N GLY A 655 24.98 12.17 7.93
CA GLY A 655 23.88 12.87 8.58
C GLY A 655 22.77 11.99 9.16
N HIS A 656 22.85 10.66 9.02
CA HIS A 656 21.87 9.74 9.55
C HIS A 656 21.87 9.75 11.10
N THR A 657 20.73 9.40 11.69
CA THR A 657 20.54 9.37 13.14
C THR A 657 19.99 8.03 13.58
N VAL A 658 20.53 7.51 14.67
CA VAL A 658 20.05 6.26 15.29
C VAL A 658 19.72 6.54 16.75
N THR A 659 18.61 6.00 17.23
CA THR A 659 18.14 6.12 18.61
C THR A 659 17.80 4.75 19.17
N ALA A 660 18.37 4.43 20.33
CA ALA A 660 18.08 3.23 21.10
C ALA A 660 17.60 3.61 22.50
N LEU A 661 16.71 2.80 23.07
CA LEU A 661 16.18 2.99 24.41
C LEU A 661 16.43 1.75 25.27
N TYR A 662 16.94 1.94 26.49
CA TYR A 662 17.00 0.91 27.51
C TYR A 662 16.05 1.23 28.64
N GLU A 663 15.30 0.23 29.10
CA GLU A 663 14.62 0.29 30.39
C GLU A 663 15.53 -0.35 31.45
N VAL A 664 15.73 0.36 32.55
CA VAL A 664 16.68 0.02 33.62
C VAL A 664 15.93 0.01 34.95
N ILE A 665 16.11 -1.06 35.72
CA ILE A 665 15.66 -1.16 37.10
C ILE A 665 16.85 -0.84 38.01
N PRO A 666 16.83 0.30 38.74
CA PRO A 666 17.92 0.66 39.63
C PRO A 666 18.07 -0.29 40.81
N THR A 667 19.28 -0.42 41.35
CA THR A 667 19.54 -1.18 42.59
C THR A 667 18.74 -0.59 43.75
N GLY A 668 18.10 -1.47 44.54
CA GLY A 668 17.27 -1.09 45.69
C GLY A 668 15.79 -0.91 45.35
N VAL A 669 15.40 -1.03 44.08
CA VAL A 669 14.00 -1.10 43.66
C VAL A 669 13.48 -2.54 43.82
N GLU A 670 12.20 -2.68 44.19
CA GLU A 670 11.53 -3.98 44.23
C GLU A 670 11.25 -4.46 42.80
N LEU A 671 11.66 -5.69 42.47
CA LEU A 671 11.45 -6.28 41.15
C LEU A 671 9.98 -6.64 40.94
N ASP A 672 9.34 -5.98 39.98
CA ASP A 672 7.98 -6.27 39.53
C ASP A 672 7.94 -7.03 38.18
N VAL A 673 9.11 -7.41 37.68
CA VAL A 673 9.30 -8.19 36.45
C VAL A 673 9.88 -9.57 36.75
N LYS A 674 9.52 -10.55 35.93
CA LYS A 674 10.10 -11.89 36.00
C LYS A 674 11.48 -11.87 35.34
N LEU A 675 12.51 -12.13 36.12
CA LEU A 675 13.87 -12.32 35.59
C LEU A 675 14.10 -13.80 35.26
N PRO A 676 14.92 -14.12 34.24
CA PRO A 676 15.36 -15.48 33.99
C PRO A 676 15.98 -16.10 35.26
N SER A 677 15.55 -17.31 35.59
CA SER A 677 16.14 -18.08 36.70
C SER A 677 17.45 -18.66 36.23
N ILE A 678 18.51 -18.40 36.98
CA ILE A 678 19.86 -18.90 36.72
C ILE A 678 20.35 -19.51 38.02
N ASP A 679 20.88 -20.74 37.96
CA ASP A 679 21.46 -21.41 39.11
C ASP A 679 22.69 -20.65 39.62
N ASP A 680 22.91 -20.68 40.93
CA ASP A 680 24.10 -20.08 41.52
C ASP A 680 25.38 -20.74 40.98
N LEU A 681 26.38 -19.91 40.69
CA LEU A 681 27.65 -20.38 40.15
C LEU A 681 28.42 -21.16 41.24
N LYS A 682 28.54 -22.48 41.08
CA LYS A 682 29.27 -23.35 42.03
C LYS A 682 30.77 -23.04 42.14
N TYR A 683 31.41 -22.64 41.04
CA TYR A 683 32.87 -22.50 40.94
C TYR A 683 33.35 -21.04 40.87
N GLN A 684 32.44 -20.08 40.86
CA GLN A 684 32.75 -18.66 40.73
C GLN A 684 31.88 -17.89 41.71
N VAL A 685 32.49 -17.00 42.50
CA VAL A 685 31.75 -16.03 43.31
C VAL A 685 31.87 -14.68 42.61
N PRO A 686 30.76 -14.06 42.17
CA PRO A 686 30.79 -12.72 41.61
C PRO A 686 31.42 -11.78 42.64
N LYS A 687 32.63 -11.27 42.35
CA LYS A 687 33.34 -10.38 43.26
C LYS A 687 32.74 -8.99 43.08
N ALA A 688 32.14 -8.44 44.13
CA ALA A 688 31.71 -7.04 44.12
C ALA A 688 32.96 -6.15 43.96
N ASP A 689 33.05 -5.47 42.83
CA ASP A 689 34.16 -4.57 42.55
C ASP A 689 33.95 -3.26 43.31
N SER A 690 34.86 -2.92 44.22
CA SER A 690 34.79 -1.69 45.01
C SER A 690 34.76 -0.43 44.14
N THR A 691 35.36 -0.50 42.95
CA THR A 691 35.35 0.61 41.97
C THR A 691 33.94 0.86 41.42
N ALA A 692 33.17 -0.19 41.14
CA ALA A 692 31.79 -0.12 40.68
C ALA A 692 30.86 0.49 41.73
N THR A 693 31.10 0.19 43.02
CA THR A 693 30.32 0.73 44.14
C THR A 693 30.51 2.25 44.31
N SER A 694 31.74 2.74 44.13
CA SER A 694 32.07 4.17 44.24
C SER A 694 31.73 5.00 42.99
N SER A 695 31.60 4.37 41.82
CA SER A 695 31.35 5.07 40.56
C SER A 695 29.93 5.68 40.51
N PRO A 696 29.76 6.93 40.01
CA PRO A 696 28.45 7.52 39.74
C PRO A 696 27.81 7.02 38.43
N GLU A 697 28.50 6.18 37.67
CA GLU A 697 28.09 5.71 36.35
C GLU A 697 27.02 4.60 36.45
N LEU A 698 25.96 4.74 35.66
CA LEU A 698 24.92 3.74 35.45
C LEU A 698 25.40 2.63 34.51
N MET A 699 26.04 3.05 33.41
CA MET A 699 26.51 2.18 32.34
C MET A 699 27.57 2.88 31.48
N GLN A 700 28.31 2.10 30.71
CA GLN A 700 29.31 2.55 29.75
C GLN A 700 28.84 2.18 28.34
N VAL A 701 28.66 3.18 27.47
CA VAL A 701 28.33 2.96 26.06
C VAL A 701 29.63 2.89 25.26
N LYS A 702 29.78 1.84 24.45
CA LYS A 702 30.91 1.62 23.55
C LYS A 702 30.39 1.51 22.12
N LEU A 703 30.90 2.36 21.23
CA LEU A 703 30.59 2.35 19.82
C LEU A 703 31.84 1.93 19.05
N ARG A 704 31.75 0.84 18.30
CA ARG A 704 32.82 0.36 17.43
C ARG A 704 32.41 0.53 15.97
N TYR A 705 33.34 0.96 15.13
CA TYR A 705 33.08 1.23 13.71
C TYR A 705 34.36 1.10 12.87
N LYS A 706 34.22 0.97 11.56
CA LYS A 706 35.31 1.04 10.58
C LYS A 706 35.14 2.26 9.69
N GLN A 707 36.24 2.87 9.26
CA GLN A 707 36.15 3.84 8.16
C GLN A 707 35.71 3.13 6.87
N PRO A 708 35.09 3.83 5.90
CA PRO A 708 34.54 3.21 4.69
C PRO A 708 35.53 2.35 3.89
N THR A 709 36.83 2.67 3.97
CA THR A 709 37.93 1.99 3.28
C THR A 709 38.73 1.03 4.15
N ASP A 710 38.55 1.07 5.47
CA ASP A 710 39.40 0.36 6.41
C ASP A 710 38.81 -1.01 6.73
N SER A 711 39.69 -1.97 7.04
CA SER A 711 39.30 -3.31 7.48
C SER A 711 39.32 -3.48 9.00
N THR A 712 39.95 -2.56 9.72
CA THR A 712 40.10 -2.58 11.18
C THR A 712 39.21 -1.56 11.85
N SER A 713 38.60 -1.92 12.97
CA SER A 713 37.70 -1.02 13.70
C SER A 713 38.38 -0.09 14.70
N GLN A 714 37.70 1.02 14.98
CA GLN A 714 38.01 2.02 16.00
C GLN A 714 36.93 2.02 17.08
N LEU A 715 37.26 2.53 18.28
CA LEU A 715 36.39 2.52 19.44
C LEU A 715 36.14 3.94 19.96
N ILE A 716 34.88 4.27 20.19
CA ILE A 716 34.42 5.42 20.98
C ILE A 716 33.78 4.88 22.26
N SER A 717 34.03 5.54 23.39
CA SER A 717 33.49 5.15 24.69
C SER A 717 32.96 6.38 25.42
N GLN A 718 31.73 6.30 25.93
CA GLN A 718 31.04 7.34 26.67
C GLN A 718 30.35 6.79 27.93
N PRO A 719 30.75 7.25 29.13
CA PRO A 719 30.06 6.86 30.36
C PRO A 719 28.69 7.56 30.46
N VAL A 720 27.74 6.91 31.10
CA VAL A 720 26.39 7.43 31.36
C VAL A 720 26.17 7.49 32.86
N MET A 721 25.87 8.68 33.38
CA MET A 721 25.69 8.91 34.82
C MET A 721 24.32 8.41 35.30
N ALA A 722 24.24 7.95 36.56
CA ALA A 722 23.01 7.42 37.15
C ALA A 722 21.96 8.50 37.53
N GLN A 723 22.26 9.77 37.27
CA GLN A 723 21.33 10.87 37.57
C GLN A 723 20.14 10.82 36.61
N SER A 724 18.96 10.51 37.15
CA SER A 724 17.70 10.51 36.42
C SER A 724 16.87 11.73 36.76
N THR A 725 16.17 12.28 35.76
CA THR A 725 15.13 13.32 35.94
C THR A 725 13.74 12.78 35.64
N SER A 726 12.68 13.57 35.85
CA SER A 726 11.35 13.20 35.37
C SER A 726 11.28 13.32 33.85
N ILE A 727 10.41 12.55 33.19
CA ILE A 727 10.27 12.60 31.72
C ILE A 727 9.93 14.01 31.23
N GLU A 728 9.16 14.78 32.00
CA GLU A 728 8.73 16.14 31.67
C GLU A 728 9.88 17.17 31.67
N ALA A 729 10.97 16.87 32.38
CA ALA A 729 12.16 17.71 32.49
C ALA A 729 13.24 17.33 31.46
N THR A 730 13.02 16.29 30.65
CA THR A 730 13.92 15.87 29.58
C THR A 730 13.75 16.68 28.30
N SER A 731 14.67 16.51 27.36
CA SER A 731 14.57 17.07 26.02
C SER A 731 13.27 16.65 25.31
N LEU A 732 12.77 17.50 24.41
CA LEU A 732 11.59 17.17 23.60
C LEU A 732 11.81 15.88 22.78
N ASP A 733 13.05 15.62 22.36
CA ASP A 733 13.40 14.41 21.62
C ASP A 733 13.30 13.14 22.47
N MET A 734 13.72 13.20 23.74
CA MET A 734 13.53 12.11 24.69
C MET A 734 12.06 11.86 24.97
N GLN A 735 11.28 12.92 25.23
CA GLN A 735 9.84 12.81 25.44
C GLN A 735 9.14 12.21 24.21
N PHE A 736 9.50 12.67 23.01
CA PHE A 736 8.89 12.20 21.76
C PHE A 736 9.26 10.74 21.48
N ALA A 737 10.54 10.36 21.55
CA ALA A 737 10.98 8.97 21.40
C ALA A 737 10.29 8.04 22.40
N THR A 738 10.11 8.51 23.63
CA THR A 738 9.39 7.76 24.68
C THR A 738 7.92 7.56 24.32
N SER A 739 7.25 8.58 23.78
CA SER A 739 5.85 8.45 23.33
C SER A 739 5.68 7.44 22.20
N VAL A 740 6.63 7.40 21.27
CA VAL A 740 6.66 6.44 20.16
C VAL A 740 6.93 5.01 20.67
N ALA A 741 7.87 4.85 21.61
CA ALA A 741 8.14 3.57 22.25
C ALA A 741 6.92 3.03 23.00
N MET A 742 6.24 3.89 23.77
CA MET A 742 4.97 3.55 24.43
C MET A 742 3.91 3.11 23.44
N PHE A 743 3.79 3.79 22.30
CA PHE A 743 2.84 3.40 21.26
C PHE A 743 3.15 2.00 20.71
N GLY A 744 4.42 1.72 20.41
CA GLY A 744 4.88 0.39 19.99
C GLY A 744 4.56 -0.70 21.02
N LEU A 745 4.85 -0.45 22.31
CA LEU A 745 4.53 -1.37 23.41
C LEU A 745 3.02 -1.65 23.51
N VAL A 746 2.17 -0.64 23.29
CA VAL A 746 0.71 -0.80 23.32
C VAL A 746 0.20 -1.55 22.09
N LEU A 747 0.70 -1.24 20.88
CA LEU A 747 0.30 -1.92 19.65
C LEU A 747 0.65 -3.41 19.66
N ARG A 748 1.84 -3.75 20.19
CA ARG A 748 2.27 -5.15 20.38
C ARG A 748 1.54 -5.84 21.52
N ASP A 749 0.85 -5.09 22.38
CA ASP A 749 0.30 -5.58 23.63
C ASP A 749 1.40 -6.33 24.41
N SER A 750 2.52 -5.62 24.58
CA SER A 750 3.75 -6.08 25.23
C SER A 750 3.49 -6.46 26.70
N GLU A 751 4.17 -7.51 27.17
CA GLU A 751 4.18 -7.87 28.59
C GLU A 751 4.84 -6.80 29.47
N PHE A 752 5.72 -5.98 28.86
CA PHE A 752 6.45 -4.90 29.52
C PHE A 752 5.83 -3.52 29.31
N LYS A 753 4.61 -3.42 28.74
CA LYS A 753 3.94 -2.13 28.54
C LYS A 753 3.61 -1.41 29.86
N GLY A 754 3.68 -2.10 31.01
CA GLY A 754 3.40 -1.53 32.32
C GLY A 754 2.04 -0.84 32.35
N LYS A 755 2.03 0.43 32.77
CA LYS A 755 0.82 1.27 32.77
C LYS A 755 0.63 2.09 31.48
N ALA A 756 1.42 1.86 30.43
CA ALA A 756 1.29 2.62 29.18
C ALA A 756 -0.12 2.52 28.60
N SER A 757 -0.74 3.67 28.35
CA SER A 757 -2.04 3.75 27.70
C SER A 757 -1.96 4.64 26.45
N ILE A 758 -2.89 4.45 25.51
CA ILE A 758 -3.01 5.33 24.33
C ILE A 758 -3.26 6.78 24.72
N GLN A 759 -3.91 7.02 25.86
CA GLN A 759 -4.14 8.37 26.36
C GLN A 759 -2.83 9.04 26.79
N ASP A 760 -1.95 8.30 27.48
CA ASP A 760 -0.64 8.81 27.91
C ASP A 760 0.31 9.01 26.73
N VAL A 761 0.28 8.09 25.75
CA VAL A 761 1.00 8.24 24.47
C VAL A 761 0.60 9.57 23.82
N LEU A 762 -0.70 9.82 23.67
CA LEU A 762 -1.21 11.02 23.00
C LEU A 762 -0.83 12.30 23.76
N ALA A 763 -0.93 12.28 25.09
CA ALA A 763 -0.56 13.42 25.92
C ALA A 763 0.93 13.77 25.78
N LEU A 764 1.80 12.77 25.85
CA LEU A 764 3.24 12.95 25.72
C LEU A 764 3.65 13.37 24.31
N ALA A 765 3.08 12.76 23.27
CA ALA A 765 3.35 13.09 21.87
C ALA A 765 2.97 14.55 21.54
N LYS A 766 1.78 15.00 21.98
CA LYS A 766 1.33 16.39 21.78
C LYS A 766 2.24 17.41 22.45
N ARG A 767 2.71 17.12 23.66
CA ARG A 767 3.63 18.00 24.40
C ARG A 767 5.01 18.07 23.75
N SER A 768 5.45 16.99 23.12
CA SER A 768 6.80 16.81 22.59
C SER A 768 6.94 17.00 21.07
N GLN A 769 5.90 17.53 20.41
CA GLN A 769 5.91 17.78 18.97
C GLN A 769 7.07 18.70 18.54
N GLY A 770 7.38 19.75 19.32
CA GLY A 770 8.47 20.69 18.99
C GLY A 770 8.32 21.36 17.62
N ASP A 771 9.42 21.84 17.01
CA ASP A 771 9.36 22.29 15.62
C ASP A 771 9.40 21.09 14.68
N ASP A 772 8.39 21.02 13.81
CA ASP A 772 8.12 19.91 12.92
C ASP A 772 7.79 20.45 11.51
N PRO A 773 8.80 20.96 10.78
CA PRO A 773 8.57 21.67 9.52
C PRO A 773 7.96 20.78 8.42
N GLU A 774 8.24 19.47 8.47
CA GLU A 774 7.69 18.48 7.53
C GLU A 774 6.42 17.79 8.05
N GLY A 775 6.01 18.06 9.30
CA GLY A 775 4.76 17.56 9.87
C GLY A 775 4.75 16.09 10.32
N TYR A 776 5.91 15.43 10.42
CA TYR A 776 5.99 14.00 10.76
C TYR A 776 5.50 13.72 12.19
N ARG A 777 5.90 14.54 13.16
CA ARG A 777 5.47 14.38 14.56
C ARG A 777 3.99 14.70 14.73
N GLN A 778 3.48 15.66 13.95
CA GLN A 778 2.05 15.96 13.91
C GLN A 778 1.23 14.81 13.30
N GLU A 779 1.71 14.20 12.21
CA GLU A 779 1.09 13.01 11.62
C GLU A 779 1.04 11.85 12.63
N PHE A 780 2.10 11.64 13.39
CA PHE A 780 2.12 10.64 14.47
C PHE A 780 1.03 10.89 15.52
N VAL A 781 0.86 12.13 15.96
CA VAL A 781 -0.23 12.49 16.89
C VAL A 781 -1.60 12.15 16.31
N GLN A 782 -1.84 12.48 15.03
CA GLN A 782 -3.09 12.15 14.34
C GLN A 782 -3.28 10.63 14.21
N LEU A 783 -2.21 9.89 13.94
CA LEU A 783 -2.22 8.44 13.81
C LEU A 783 -2.63 7.76 15.13
N VAL A 784 -2.08 8.23 16.25
CA VAL A 784 -2.46 7.75 17.59
C VAL A 784 -3.95 8.06 17.89
N GLU A 785 -4.46 9.22 17.47
CA GLU A 785 -5.89 9.55 17.61
C GLU A 785 -6.81 8.65 16.77
N GLN A 786 -6.40 8.34 15.54
CA GLN A 786 -7.11 7.39 14.67
C GLN A 786 -7.12 6.00 15.29
N TYR A 787 -5.97 5.51 15.77
CA TYR A 787 -5.88 4.23 16.47
C TYR A 787 -6.77 4.19 17.71
N ARG A 788 -6.78 5.25 18.52
CA ARG A 788 -7.67 5.35 19.69
C ARG A 788 -9.14 5.16 19.29
N SER A 789 -9.58 5.83 18.23
CA SER A 789 -10.95 5.74 17.72
C SER A 789 -11.28 4.33 17.21
N LEU A 790 -10.33 3.71 16.50
CA LEU A 790 -10.44 2.34 16.02
C LEU A 790 -10.56 1.35 17.18
N ALA A 791 -9.71 1.47 18.19
CA ALA A 791 -9.73 0.60 19.37
C ALA A 791 -11.05 0.73 20.17
N THR A 792 -11.64 1.92 20.25
CA THR A 792 -12.92 2.14 20.95
C THR A 792 -14.16 1.67 20.18
N SER A 793 -14.07 1.50 18.86
CA SER A 793 -15.22 1.14 18.00
C SER A 793 -15.45 -0.36 17.85
N LYS A 794 -14.52 -1.19 18.33
CA LYS A 794 -14.71 -2.65 18.37
C LYS A 794 -15.64 -3.00 19.54
N PRO A 795 -16.86 -3.54 19.30
CA PRO A 795 -17.65 -4.09 20.40
C PRO A 795 -16.87 -5.26 21.01
N ALA A 796 -16.91 -5.35 22.36
CA ALA A 796 -16.38 -6.49 23.09
C ALA A 796 -16.93 -7.77 22.45
N THR A 797 -16.05 -8.51 21.78
CA THR A 797 -16.38 -9.83 21.25
C THR A 797 -16.50 -10.72 22.49
N ASN A 798 -17.73 -11.14 22.79
CA ASN A 798 -18.00 -12.20 23.75
C ASN A 798 -17.31 -13.47 23.23
N ASP A 799 -16.11 -13.75 23.74
CA ASP A 799 -15.58 -15.11 23.71
C ASP A 799 -16.42 -15.95 24.68
N ARG A 800 -17.09 -16.96 24.13
CA ARG A 800 -17.71 -18.09 24.82
C ARG A 800 -16.99 -19.36 24.42
#